data_AF-A0A956I299-F1
#
_entry.id   AF-A0A956I299-F1
#
_cell.length_a   1.000
_cell.length_b   1.000
_cell.length_c   1.000
_cell.angle_alpha   90.00
_cell.angle_beta   90.00
_cell.angle_gamma   90.00
#
_symmetry.space_group_name_H-M   'P 1'
#
loop_
_entity.id
_entity.type
_entity.pdbx_description
1 polymer ?
#
loop_
_entity_poly.entity_id
_entity_poly.type
_entity_poly.pdbx_seq_one_letter_code
_entity_poly.pdbx_strand_id
1 'polypeptide(L)'
;MLRRLGCSSVFVFLVASCGPSVPSIPPLPDAGPYDAGAGDSGAGATCENGTRDGDETSLDCGGSCPPCADGDNCNVPDDCESGVCARARCLVPTCMDGVRNGRETGTDCGGDCGLCPGGEPCSSNDQCLSGRCRGGSCTMSDCEDGRMNGDETDVDCGGTTCPACAGGLACEDPEDCQSLICASGTCTEAACNDGVQNQDETSVDCGGGFCPPCRDGLACNVDGDCEGRRCFEGGCVSCMDGIMDAEETDVDCGGGLCDPCDDGDMCGIDRDCASNACNAGICESCGDRTMNQDETDVDCGGSICGGCADGLMCGGDSDCGALGATCESGVCASCADTVMNRDETDVDCGGPTCPGCRDRMMCTGDSDCMSGRCLMNRCVSCMDGVHNQDETDVDCGGSLCPACAPSRMCISDADCMSMICDAPTHLCNAPGCGDMVLNGSETDLDCGGGSCIGCADGLRCVENRDCLSGVCSGGTCQVPTCTDTVFNGAETDIDCGGPTSCPRCITGRRCDATSDCATDSCDMGYCGGAAACNSGPARVLVYQPGGTTGTAWFPAGTMTTIASDAMWRSLSTADFGQYDIIFIPGGRCSGTLDSVMGTAVDTVGTWGPAVRGRIAISSDDADLHGGTQAMQFYQNLIDWLKVPGRNVDAGRTSLFMAWGCTLGSYTPGARGAPESFESVIGTGVTGDRTSYCSSVRTATGGGTHPVMTGLTTPYWGCPFHGGFTTIPTGYTTLIEGTISPMSPVLAVRDSPMPCIP
;
A
#
# COMPACT_ATOMS: atom_id res chain seq x y z
N MET A 1 11.59 33.33 -38.80
CA MET A 1 10.37 33.96 -38.24
C MET A 1 9.70 32.91 -37.37
N LEU A 2 9.85 32.95 -36.03
CA LEU A 2 8.91 33.59 -35.06
C LEU A 2 7.54 32.87 -35.04
N ARG A 3 7.02 32.26 -33.94
CA ARG A 3 7.29 32.37 -32.48
C ARG A 3 6.85 31.11 -31.65
N ARG A 4 7.56 30.88 -30.51
CA ARG A 4 7.16 30.33 -29.16
C ARG A 4 6.42 28.98 -29.05
N LEU A 5 6.80 27.97 -28.22
CA LEU A 5 7.21 27.82 -26.78
C LEU A 5 6.05 27.76 -25.74
N GLY A 6 6.00 26.68 -24.94
CA GLY A 6 5.18 26.51 -23.72
C GLY A 6 5.02 25.03 -23.25
N CYS A 7 5.24 24.72 -21.96
CA CYS A 7 5.38 23.35 -21.42
C CYS A 7 4.10 22.72 -20.82
N SER A 8 4.20 21.41 -20.52
CA SER A 8 3.34 20.56 -19.66
C SER A 8 4.19 19.33 -19.27
N SER A 9 4.08 18.65 -18.13
CA SER A 9 3.35 18.88 -16.87
C SER A 9 4.04 18.09 -15.73
N VAL A 10 3.80 18.49 -14.48
CA VAL A 10 4.33 17.80 -13.27
C VAL A 10 3.50 16.55 -12.96
N PHE A 11 4.16 15.47 -12.52
CA PHE A 11 3.53 14.38 -11.76
C PHE A 11 4.49 13.90 -10.66
N VAL A 12 3.97 13.70 -9.45
CA VAL A 12 4.68 13.15 -8.28
C VAL A 12 4.10 11.78 -7.99
N PHE A 13 4.97 10.81 -7.69
CA PHE A 13 4.59 9.52 -7.13
C PHE A 13 5.42 9.25 -5.87
N LEU A 14 4.74 8.82 -4.82
CA LEU A 14 5.31 8.22 -3.60
C LEU A 14 5.25 6.70 -3.75
N VAL A 15 6.26 5.98 -3.22
CA VAL A 15 6.17 4.53 -2.99
C VAL A 15 6.63 4.23 -1.57
N ALA A 16 5.97 3.27 -0.94
CA ALA A 16 6.01 3.02 0.50
C ALA A 16 7.14 2.08 0.96
N SER A 17 7.43 2.13 2.26
CA SER A 17 8.33 1.21 2.96
C SER A 17 7.68 -0.15 3.27
N CYS A 18 8.50 -1.20 3.26
CA CYS A 18 8.16 -2.51 3.82
C CYS A 18 8.68 -2.64 5.25
N GLY A 19 8.03 -3.44 6.09
CA GLY A 19 8.50 -3.82 7.43
C GLY A 19 8.10 -5.26 7.78
N PRO A 20 9.04 -6.14 8.20
CA PRO A 20 8.74 -7.49 8.64
C PRO A 20 8.58 -7.62 10.17
N SER A 21 7.97 -8.74 10.58
CA SER A 21 7.51 -9.10 11.93
C SER A 21 8.54 -9.84 12.81
N VAL A 22 8.51 -9.63 14.15
CA VAL A 22 8.95 -10.60 15.19
C VAL A 22 8.28 -10.29 16.57
N PRO A 23 8.30 -11.17 17.62
CA PRO A 23 7.03 -11.64 18.22
C PRO A 23 6.82 -11.37 19.73
N SER A 24 5.72 -11.89 20.26
CA SER A 24 5.16 -11.73 21.61
C SER A 24 5.96 -12.37 22.76
N ILE A 25 5.84 -11.79 23.97
CA ILE A 25 6.40 -12.30 25.24
C ILE A 25 5.26 -12.76 26.19
N PRO A 26 5.38 -13.89 26.92
CA PRO A 26 4.35 -14.41 27.83
C PRO A 26 4.42 -13.83 29.28
N PRO A 27 3.42 -14.07 30.16
CA PRO A 27 3.16 -13.21 31.34
C PRO A 27 3.32 -13.85 32.75
N LEU A 28 3.26 -12.99 33.80
CA LEU A 28 2.97 -13.25 35.24
C LEU A 28 4.06 -13.97 36.10
N PRO A 29 3.96 -13.98 37.47
CA PRO A 29 3.03 -13.32 38.43
C PRO A 29 3.77 -12.30 39.37
N ASP A 30 3.36 -11.82 40.56
CA ASP A 30 2.18 -12.00 41.46
C ASP A 30 2.01 -10.77 42.43
N ALA A 31 0.95 -10.77 43.27
CA ALA A 31 0.72 -10.10 44.58
C ALA A 31 1.36 -8.71 44.89
N GLY A 32 0.63 -7.61 45.17
CA GLY A 32 -0.68 -7.40 45.84
C GLY A 32 -0.49 -6.52 47.10
N PRO A 33 -1.50 -6.15 47.93
CA PRO A 33 -2.97 -6.11 47.74
C PRO A 33 -3.68 -4.81 48.28
N TYR A 34 -4.96 -4.58 47.88
CA TYR A 34 -6.01 -3.66 48.43
C TYR A 34 -5.65 -2.18 48.78
N ASP A 35 -6.41 -1.17 48.35
CA ASP A 35 -7.78 -0.87 48.80
C ASP A 35 -8.58 -0.07 47.74
N ALA A 36 -9.91 0.02 47.87
CA ALA A 36 -10.82 0.56 46.85
C ALA A 36 -11.57 1.84 47.29
N GLY A 37 -11.58 2.88 46.45
CA GLY A 37 -12.25 4.14 46.81
C GLY A 37 -12.32 5.27 45.78
N ALA A 38 -13.06 5.05 44.68
CA ALA A 38 -13.80 6.07 43.88
C ALA A 38 -13.09 7.30 43.26
N GLY A 39 -13.27 7.47 41.94
CA GLY A 39 -13.88 8.71 41.42
C GLY A 39 -13.04 9.74 40.66
N ASP A 40 -12.47 9.33 39.52
CA ASP A 40 -12.40 10.10 38.25
C ASP A 40 -12.34 11.65 38.29
N SER A 41 -11.15 12.23 38.06
CA SER A 41 -10.92 13.40 37.19
C SER A 41 -9.43 13.74 37.10
N GLY A 42 -8.82 13.54 35.91
CA GLY A 42 -7.50 14.08 35.54
C GLY A 42 -6.28 13.33 36.10
N ALA A 43 -5.50 12.71 35.22
CA ALA A 43 -4.12 12.34 35.55
C ALA A 43 -3.31 13.65 35.71
N GLY A 44 -2.60 13.78 36.84
CA GLY A 44 -1.56 14.81 36.96
C GLY A 44 -0.34 14.42 36.13
N ALA A 45 0.43 15.42 35.69
CA ALA A 45 1.70 15.21 34.98
C ALA A 45 2.58 14.20 35.73
N THR A 46 3.11 13.22 35.01
CA THR A 46 3.93 12.15 35.61
C THR A 46 5.38 12.22 35.13
N CYS A 47 6.08 13.21 35.67
CA CYS A 47 7.44 13.71 35.41
C CYS A 47 8.63 12.71 35.44
N GLU A 48 8.40 11.39 35.32
CA GLU A 48 9.44 10.35 35.22
C GLU A 48 8.93 9.13 34.41
N ASN A 49 7.91 9.29 33.55
CA ASN A 49 7.23 8.18 32.86
C ASN A 49 7.70 7.93 31.42
N GLY A 50 8.53 8.81 30.86
CA GLY A 50 9.07 8.68 29.50
C GLY A 50 8.06 9.05 28.40
N THR A 51 7.00 9.78 28.74
CA THR A 51 5.98 10.28 27.81
C THR A 51 5.56 11.68 28.22
N ARG A 52 5.35 12.57 27.25
CA ARG A 52 4.94 13.95 27.54
C ARG A 52 3.45 13.98 27.90
N ASP A 53 3.12 14.18 29.18
CA ASP A 53 1.74 14.30 29.66
C ASP A 53 1.49 15.45 30.63
N GLY A 54 0.23 15.61 31.08
CA GLY A 54 -0.20 16.74 31.90
C GLY A 54 0.04 18.12 31.25
N ASP A 55 0.83 18.97 31.93
CA ASP A 55 1.20 20.33 31.50
C ASP A 55 2.69 20.48 31.14
N GLU A 56 3.41 19.36 30.96
CA GLU A 56 4.83 19.32 30.62
C GLU A 56 5.18 20.05 29.31
N THR A 57 6.32 20.73 29.29
CA THR A 57 6.80 21.49 28.12
C THR A 57 7.76 20.70 27.24
N SER A 58 8.57 19.82 27.84
CA SER A 58 9.32 18.74 27.17
C SER A 58 9.01 17.39 27.82
N LEU A 59 9.77 16.35 27.47
CA LEU A 59 9.58 15.01 28.02
C LEU A 59 9.88 15.02 29.53
N ASP A 60 8.90 14.69 30.38
CA ASP A 60 9.06 14.59 31.84
C ASP A 60 9.48 15.91 32.56
N CYS A 61 9.41 17.08 31.91
CA CYS A 61 9.85 18.37 32.48
C CYS A 61 9.04 19.61 32.05
N GLY A 62 9.13 20.67 32.86
CA GLY A 62 8.40 21.93 32.71
C GLY A 62 6.95 21.89 33.23
N GLY A 63 6.29 23.03 33.32
CA GLY A 63 4.92 23.12 33.87
C GLY A 63 4.86 22.78 35.35
N SER A 64 4.14 21.70 35.70
CA SER A 64 4.11 21.18 37.08
C SER A 64 5.30 20.27 37.44
N CYS A 65 6.17 19.97 36.48
CA CYS A 65 7.36 19.13 36.64
C CYS A 65 8.64 19.95 36.90
N PRO A 66 9.78 19.32 37.23
CA PRO A 66 11.05 20.03 37.38
C PRO A 66 11.42 20.83 36.11
N PRO A 67 12.17 21.94 36.23
CA PRO A 67 12.59 22.70 35.06
C PRO A 67 13.42 21.87 34.09
N CYS A 68 13.24 22.12 32.80
CA CYS A 68 13.96 21.47 31.71
C CYS A 68 15.39 22.00 31.56
N ALA A 69 16.24 21.20 30.91
CA ALA A 69 17.62 21.54 30.61
C ALA A 69 17.74 22.48 29.41
N ASP A 70 18.93 23.03 29.18
CA ASP A 70 19.20 23.90 28.04
C ASP A 70 18.93 23.19 26.70
N GLY A 71 18.21 23.87 25.80
CA GLY A 71 17.79 23.35 24.50
C GLY A 71 16.40 22.70 24.47
N ASP A 72 15.86 22.25 25.61
CA ASP A 72 14.51 21.68 25.70
C ASP A 72 13.42 22.72 25.43
N ASN A 73 12.22 22.25 25.10
CA ASN A 73 11.05 23.09 24.85
C ASN A 73 10.44 23.66 26.14
N CYS A 74 10.02 24.93 26.10
CA CYS A 74 9.44 25.70 27.20
C CYS A 74 8.28 26.60 26.74
N ASN A 75 7.45 27.07 27.68
CA ASN A 75 6.40 28.07 27.45
C ASN A 75 6.61 29.35 28.28
N VAL A 76 7.16 29.24 29.49
CA VAL A 76 7.47 30.33 30.43
C VAL A 76 8.89 30.20 30.98
N PRO A 77 9.50 31.29 31.48
CA PRO A 77 10.83 31.28 32.10
C PRO A 77 11.02 30.21 33.18
N ASP A 78 10.01 29.98 34.02
CA ASP A 78 10.03 29.02 35.12
C ASP A 78 10.11 27.55 34.65
N ASP A 79 9.85 27.26 33.37
CA ASP A 79 9.99 25.91 32.80
C ASP A 79 11.47 25.51 32.58
N CYS A 80 12.43 26.43 32.77
CA CYS A 80 13.84 26.25 32.41
C CYS A 80 14.77 26.38 33.62
N GLU A 81 15.79 25.52 33.73
CA GLU A 81 16.80 25.63 34.80
C GLU A 81 17.56 26.96 34.75
N SER A 82 17.76 27.52 33.55
CA SER A 82 18.36 28.83 33.33
C SER A 82 17.48 30.03 33.73
N GLY A 83 16.17 29.82 33.89
CA GLY A 83 15.18 30.90 34.01
C GLY A 83 14.97 31.70 32.71
N VAL A 84 15.42 31.21 31.55
CA VAL A 84 15.32 31.92 30.26
C VAL A 84 14.63 31.04 29.21
N CYS A 85 13.33 31.31 29.00
CA CYS A 85 12.55 30.70 27.92
C CYS A 85 12.38 31.68 26.75
N ALA A 86 13.02 31.41 25.61
CA ALA A 86 12.89 32.24 24.41
C ALA A 86 12.84 31.39 23.14
N ARG A 87 12.07 31.85 22.14
CA ARG A 87 11.80 31.09 20.89
C ARG A 87 11.27 29.66 21.14
N ALA A 88 10.53 29.48 22.25
CA ALA A 88 10.02 28.21 22.76
C ALA A 88 11.08 27.14 23.12
N ARG A 89 12.32 27.57 23.43
CA ARG A 89 13.37 26.73 24.01
C ARG A 89 14.00 27.36 25.25
N CYS A 90 14.45 26.53 26.18
CA CYS A 90 15.32 26.93 27.26
C CYS A 90 16.68 27.33 26.68
N LEU A 91 17.13 28.54 26.96
CA LEU A 91 18.43 29.03 26.54
C LEU A 91 19.45 28.88 27.66
N VAL A 92 20.70 28.62 27.27
CA VAL A 92 21.86 28.63 28.18
C VAL A 92 21.98 30.00 28.86
N PRO A 93 22.29 30.07 30.16
CA PRO A 93 22.63 31.31 30.87
C PRO A 93 23.67 32.18 30.13
N THR A 94 23.43 33.48 30.00
CA THR A 94 24.37 34.43 29.38
C THR A 94 24.47 35.74 30.16
N CYS A 95 25.65 36.36 30.13
CA CYS A 95 25.95 37.65 30.79
C CYS A 95 25.20 38.89 30.25
N MET A 96 24.05 38.70 29.57
CA MET A 96 23.18 39.73 28.98
C MET A 96 21.71 39.26 28.87
N ASP A 97 21.30 38.20 29.58
CA ASP A 97 19.94 37.64 29.47
C ASP A 97 18.89 38.33 30.38
N GLY A 98 19.33 39.22 31.28
CA GLY A 98 18.47 39.98 32.18
C GLY A 98 18.09 39.26 33.46
N VAL A 99 18.63 38.06 33.69
CA VAL A 99 18.30 37.20 34.83
C VAL A 99 19.58 36.80 35.56
N ARG A 100 19.65 37.10 36.86
CA ARG A 100 20.76 36.63 37.69
C ARG A 100 20.74 35.11 37.83
N ASN A 101 21.49 34.42 36.99
CA ASN A 101 21.57 32.96 36.90
C ASN A 101 23.06 32.52 36.86
N GLY A 102 23.31 31.26 36.48
CA GLY A 102 24.67 30.75 36.23
C GLY A 102 25.68 30.99 37.39
N ARG A 103 26.74 31.76 37.10
CA ARG A 103 27.82 32.11 38.05
C ARG A 103 27.79 33.57 38.51
N GLU A 104 26.73 34.31 38.20
CA GLU A 104 26.69 35.76 38.32
C GLU A 104 26.58 36.27 39.77
N THR A 105 27.28 37.36 40.05
CA THR A 105 27.28 38.01 41.37
C THR A 105 26.33 39.20 41.46
N GLY A 106 26.09 39.92 40.37
CA GLY A 106 24.94 40.79 40.14
C GLY A 106 24.01 40.19 39.07
N THR A 107 23.11 40.98 38.49
CA THR A 107 22.38 40.56 37.28
C THR A 107 23.26 40.86 36.07
N ASP A 108 23.46 39.88 35.17
CA ASP A 108 24.29 40.00 33.96
C ASP A 108 25.80 40.28 34.24
N CYS A 109 26.26 40.13 35.49
CA CYS A 109 27.61 40.58 35.87
C CYS A 109 28.32 39.78 36.97
N GLY A 110 29.65 39.76 36.87
CA GLY A 110 30.60 39.09 37.76
C GLY A 110 30.60 37.57 37.67
N GLY A 111 31.49 36.93 38.44
CA GLY A 111 31.79 35.51 38.25
C GLY A 111 32.65 35.32 37.01
N ASP A 112 32.09 34.66 35.98
CA ASP A 112 32.73 34.53 34.66
C ASP A 112 32.32 35.67 33.69
N CYS A 113 31.39 36.54 34.11
CA CYS A 113 30.94 37.73 33.37
C CYS A 113 31.77 38.99 33.72
N GLY A 114 31.55 40.07 32.96
CA GLY A 114 32.21 41.36 33.19
C GLY A 114 31.99 41.94 34.60
N LEU A 115 32.88 42.84 35.04
CA LEU A 115 32.81 43.43 36.38
C LEU A 115 31.49 44.19 36.60
N CYS A 116 30.91 44.04 37.79
CA CYS A 116 29.63 44.63 38.11
C CYS A 116 29.70 46.17 38.30
N PRO A 117 28.72 46.91 37.78
CA PRO A 117 28.60 48.36 37.96
C PRO A 117 28.20 48.76 39.38
N GLY A 118 28.28 50.05 39.69
CA GLY A 118 27.90 50.63 40.97
C GLY A 118 26.43 50.34 41.36
N GLY A 119 26.24 49.73 42.53
CA GLY A 119 24.92 49.35 43.06
C GLY A 119 24.66 47.84 43.06
N GLU A 120 25.22 47.10 42.11
CA GLU A 120 25.02 45.66 42.00
C GLU A 120 25.58 44.87 43.20
N PRO A 121 25.00 43.71 43.56
CA PRO A 121 25.46 42.92 44.69
C PRO A 121 26.83 42.29 44.43
N CYS A 122 27.65 42.24 45.48
CA CYS A 122 29.02 41.75 45.41
C CYS A 122 29.44 41.01 46.68
N SER A 123 30.43 40.15 46.53
CA SER A 123 31.03 39.35 47.61
C SER A 123 32.53 39.60 47.80
N SER A 124 33.24 40.07 46.76
CA SER A 124 34.62 40.54 46.83
C SER A 124 34.80 41.86 46.07
N ASN A 125 35.93 42.54 46.31
CA ASN A 125 36.28 43.78 45.62
C ASN A 125 36.50 43.57 44.11
N ASP A 126 37.06 42.43 43.74
CA ASP A 126 37.45 42.08 42.36
C ASP A 126 36.24 41.71 41.48
N GLN A 127 35.02 41.88 41.99
CA GLN A 127 33.74 41.72 41.27
C GLN A 127 33.12 43.06 40.85
N CYS A 128 33.69 44.19 41.29
CA CYS A 128 33.15 45.53 41.03
C CYS A 128 34.07 46.31 40.09
N LEU A 129 33.49 47.08 39.15
CA LEU A 129 34.25 47.96 38.26
C LEU A 129 35.11 48.97 39.05
N SER A 130 34.60 49.50 40.16
CA SER A 130 35.33 50.36 41.11
C SER A 130 36.39 49.66 41.98
N GLY A 131 36.61 48.35 41.81
CA GLY A 131 37.50 47.54 42.66
C GLY A 131 37.13 47.56 44.15
N ARG A 132 35.86 47.89 44.48
CA ARG A 132 35.42 48.13 45.86
C ARG A 132 33.98 47.68 46.12
N CYS A 133 33.87 46.52 46.76
CA CYS A 133 32.62 46.02 47.31
C CYS A 133 32.42 46.57 48.74
N ARG A 134 31.33 47.29 49.01
CA ARG A 134 31.09 47.90 50.33
C ARG A 134 29.68 47.63 50.84
N GLY A 135 29.58 46.74 51.82
CA GLY A 135 28.29 46.37 52.44
C GLY A 135 27.48 45.38 51.60
N GLY A 136 28.14 44.62 50.72
CA GLY A 136 27.50 43.66 49.82
C GLY A 136 27.00 44.27 48.51
N SER A 137 27.36 45.52 48.21
CA SER A 137 27.04 46.23 46.96
C SER A 137 28.27 47.00 46.44
N CYS A 138 28.45 47.05 45.12
CA CYS A 138 29.54 47.75 44.47
C CYS A 138 29.41 49.26 44.66
N THR A 139 30.50 49.96 44.99
CA THR A 139 30.50 51.44 44.93
C THR A 139 30.61 51.91 43.49
N MET A 140 30.06 53.08 43.16
CA MET A 140 30.30 53.68 41.83
C MET A 140 31.79 53.95 41.61
N SER A 141 32.27 53.68 40.40
CA SER A 141 33.61 54.08 39.90
C SER A 141 33.64 55.54 39.44
N ASP A 142 34.83 56.05 39.13
CA ASP A 142 34.99 57.32 38.41
C ASP A 142 34.29 57.21 37.03
N CYS A 143 34.41 56.06 36.35
CA CYS A 143 33.71 55.61 35.13
C CYS A 143 32.16 55.57 35.18
N GLU A 144 31.55 56.14 36.21
CA GLU A 144 30.10 56.15 36.47
C GLU A 144 29.65 57.43 37.21
N ASP A 145 30.52 58.45 37.35
CA ASP A 145 30.32 59.62 38.22
C ASP A 145 29.63 60.82 37.53
N GLY A 146 29.45 60.73 36.20
CA GLY A 146 28.86 61.76 35.35
C GLY A 146 29.86 62.79 34.86
N ARG A 147 31.18 62.49 34.87
CA ARG A 147 32.24 63.43 34.49
C ARG A 147 33.48 62.72 33.95
N MET A 148 33.95 63.21 32.80
CA MET A 148 35.27 62.92 32.24
C MET A 148 36.39 63.12 33.28
N ASN A 149 36.84 62.05 33.94
CA ASN A 149 37.92 62.05 34.93
C ASN A 149 38.64 60.69 35.00
N GLY A 150 39.63 60.54 35.89
CA GLY A 150 40.52 59.36 35.84
C GLY A 150 41.35 59.30 34.55
N ASP A 151 41.26 58.18 33.83
CA ASP A 151 41.85 57.93 32.50
C ASP A 151 40.84 57.96 31.33
N GLU A 152 39.60 58.40 31.58
CA GLU A 152 38.52 58.50 30.58
C GLU A 152 38.84 59.43 29.39
N THR A 153 38.35 59.06 28.20
CA THR A 153 38.48 59.87 26.97
C THR A 153 37.20 60.61 26.56
N ASP A 154 36.04 60.20 27.07
CA ASP A 154 34.82 61.02 27.16
C ASP A 154 34.11 60.73 28.48
N VAL A 155 33.01 61.40 28.79
CA VAL A 155 32.32 61.28 30.09
C VAL A 155 31.92 59.84 30.39
N ASP A 156 32.50 59.28 31.47
CA ASP A 156 32.24 57.92 31.98
C ASP A 156 32.70 56.79 31.02
N CYS A 157 33.55 57.05 30.03
CA CYS A 157 34.02 56.04 29.08
C CYS A 157 35.43 56.26 28.48
N GLY A 158 36.00 55.18 27.92
CA GLY A 158 37.32 55.17 27.28
C GLY A 158 38.49 55.10 28.26
N GLY A 159 39.70 55.04 27.74
CA GLY A 159 40.90 54.77 28.54
C GLY A 159 41.05 53.29 28.88
N THR A 160 41.97 52.99 29.80
CA THR A 160 42.35 51.61 30.14
C THR A 160 41.49 50.99 31.24
N THR A 161 40.76 51.81 31.99
CA THR A 161 40.01 51.38 33.19
C THR A 161 38.49 51.37 32.98
N CYS A 162 37.97 52.24 32.10
CA CYS A 162 36.54 52.43 31.91
C CYS A 162 36.01 51.69 30.66
N PRO A 163 34.70 51.46 30.55
CA PRO A 163 34.10 50.82 29.37
C PRO A 163 34.37 51.65 28.11
N ALA A 164 34.58 50.98 26.97
CA ALA A 164 34.78 51.66 25.70
C ALA A 164 33.57 52.55 25.34
N CYS A 165 33.85 53.72 24.78
CA CYS A 165 32.90 54.73 24.35
C CYS A 165 32.08 54.29 23.11
N ALA A 166 30.82 54.68 23.09
CA ALA A 166 29.93 54.53 21.95
C ALA A 166 30.28 55.51 20.79
N GLY A 167 29.69 55.29 19.62
CA GLY A 167 29.89 56.15 18.45
C GLY A 167 29.57 57.63 18.71
N GLY A 168 30.40 58.51 18.15
CA GLY A 168 30.27 59.97 18.28
C GLY A 168 30.90 60.60 19.54
N LEU A 169 31.44 59.79 20.45
CA LEU A 169 32.16 60.23 21.66
C LEU A 169 33.68 60.35 21.41
N ALA A 170 34.38 61.05 22.29
CA ALA A 170 35.82 61.32 22.17
C ALA A 170 36.71 60.12 22.57
N CYS A 171 37.86 60.02 21.89
CA CYS A 171 38.85 58.95 22.04
C CYS A 171 40.26 59.48 21.73
N GLU A 172 41.29 58.83 22.28
CA GLU A 172 42.69 59.04 21.91
C GLU A 172 43.26 57.83 21.14
N ASP A 173 42.91 56.61 21.55
CA ASP A 173 43.31 55.33 20.96
C ASP A 173 42.09 54.53 20.44
N PRO A 174 42.26 53.55 19.53
CA PRO A 174 41.14 52.79 18.96
C PRO A 174 40.40 51.94 19.99
N GLU A 175 41.12 51.46 21.02
CA GLU A 175 40.61 50.64 22.13
C GLU A 175 39.63 51.40 23.04
N ASP A 176 39.64 52.75 22.99
CA ASP A 176 38.66 53.60 23.67
C ASP A 176 37.26 53.48 23.06
N CYS A 177 37.10 52.87 21.88
CA CYS A 177 35.86 52.84 21.11
C CYS A 177 35.28 51.42 21.02
N GLN A 178 33.96 51.29 21.19
CA GLN A 178 33.25 50.01 21.01
C GLN A 178 33.39 49.44 19.59
N SER A 179 33.60 50.31 18.60
CA SER A 179 33.87 49.96 17.21
C SER A 179 35.33 49.60 16.91
N LEU A 180 36.24 49.75 17.89
CA LEU A 180 37.70 49.69 17.71
C LEU A 180 38.23 50.70 16.67
N ILE A 181 37.49 51.78 16.39
CA ILE A 181 37.87 52.82 15.42
C ILE A 181 37.76 54.22 16.06
N CYS A 182 38.90 54.78 16.43
CA CYS A 182 39.05 56.19 16.78
C CYS A 182 39.43 57.02 15.54
N ALA A 183 38.45 57.63 14.86
CA ALA A 183 38.68 58.41 13.65
C ALA A 183 38.69 59.93 13.94
N SER A 184 39.87 60.55 13.84
CA SER A 184 40.06 62.00 14.09
C SER A 184 39.74 62.45 15.53
N GLY A 185 39.94 61.57 16.52
CA GLY A 185 39.63 61.85 17.94
C GLY A 185 38.16 61.70 18.29
N THR A 186 37.42 60.88 17.53
CA THR A 186 36.02 60.55 17.80
C THR A 186 35.75 59.11 17.36
N CYS A 187 35.05 58.34 18.19
CA CYS A 187 34.64 56.97 17.87
C CYS A 187 33.66 56.98 16.70
N THR A 188 33.88 56.13 15.69
CA THR A 188 32.86 55.92 14.66
C THR A 188 31.85 54.89 15.11
N GLU A 189 30.63 54.94 14.57
CA GLU A 189 29.76 53.77 14.56
C GLU A 189 30.48 52.63 13.80
N ALA A 190 30.37 51.42 14.32
CA ALA A 190 30.85 50.22 13.64
C ALA A 190 29.97 49.86 12.43
N ALA A 191 30.56 49.28 11.39
CA ALA A 191 29.86 48.86 10.19
C ALA A 191 30.55 47.65 9.53
N CYS A 192 29.76 46.78 8.91
CA CYS A 192 30.19 45.55 8.21
C CYS A 192 31.04 45.74 6.95
N ASN A 193 31.79 46.85 6.87
CA ASN A 193 32.67 47.23 5.77
C ASN A 193 33.67 48.33 6.21
N ASP A 194 34.00 48.39 7.50
CA ASP A 194 34.92 49.37 8.10
C ASP A 194 36.37 48.84 8.24
N GLY A 195 36.58 47.54 8.01
CA GLY A 195 37.90 46.90 7.92
C GLY A 195 38.48 46.43 9.25
N VAL A 196 37.68 46.38 10.33
CA VAL A 196 38.07 45.76 11.60
C VAL A 196 37.00 44.77 12.06
N GLN A 197 37.40 43.66 12.70
CA GLN A 197 36.45 42.70 13.24
C GLN A 197 35.79 43.26 14.51
N ASN A 198 34.55 43.76 14.39
CA ASN A 198 33.80 44.37 15.49
C ASN A 198 32.32 43.92 15.52
N GLN A 199 31.53 44.49 16.45
CA GLN A 199 30.14 44.10 16.74
C GLN A 199 29.97 42.59 16.96
N ASP A 200 29.44 41.85 16.00
CA ASP A 200 29.23 40.39 16.04
C ASP A 200 29.91 39.62 14.89
N GLU A 201 30.83 40.27 14.18
CA GLU A 201 31.57 39.68 13.06
C GLU A 201 32.43 38.48 13.46
N THR A 202 32.33 37.38 12.69
CA THR A 202 33.17 36.19 12.91
C THR A 202 34.48 36.24 12.12
N SER A 203 34.54 37.08 11.10
CA SER A 203 35.75 37.50 10.38
C SER A 203 35.58 38.94 9.91
N VAL A 204 36.67 39.68 9.69
CA VAL A 204 36.64 41.09 9.27
C VAL A 204 35.64 41.34 8.13
N ASP A 205 34.71 42.29 8.35
CA ASP A 205 33.64 42.70 7.44
C ASP A 205 32.56 41.62 7.13
N CYS A 206 32.48 40.50 7.88
CA CYS A 206 31.52 39.43 7.61
C CYS A 206 31.14 38.50 8.80
N GLY A 207 30.05 37.75 8.62
CA GLY A 207 29.53 36.76 9.57
C GLY A 207 28.71 37.39 10.70
N GLY A 208 28.27 36.58 11.65
CA GLY A 208 27.36 37.01 12.70
C GLY A 208 25.90 37.13 12.23
N GLY A 209 25.08 37.77 13.06
CA GLY A 209 23.66 38.00 12.80
C GLY A 209 23.35 39.32 12.07
N PHE A 210 24.24 40.32 12.10
CA PHE A 210 24.02 41.62 11.48
C PHE A 210 24.75 41.83 10.14
N CYS A 211 25.90 41.19 9.91
CA CYS A 211 26.71 41.39 8.71
C CYS A 211 26.45 40.34 7.61
N PRO A 212 26.88 40.60 6.35
CA PRO A 212 26.77 39.60 5.28
C PRO A 212 27.56 38.34 5.63
N PRO A 213 27.10 37.14 5.21
CA PRO A 213 27.84 35.91 5.46
C PRO A 213 29.22 35.94 4.78
N CYS A 214 30.20 35.36 5.45
CA CYS A 214 31.56 35.16 5.01
C CYS A 214 31.67 34.15 3.87
N ARG A 215 32.71 34.31 3.06
CA ARG A 215 33.13 33.32 2.06
C ARG A 215 33.94 32.20 2.67
N ASP A 216 34.08 31.12 1.91
CA ASP A 216 34.87 29.95 2.26
C ASP A 216 36.33 30.34 2.60
N GLY A 217 36.92 29.63 3.57
CA GLY A 217 38.21 29.91 4.17
C GLY A 217 38.24 31.05 5.21
N LEU A 218 37.14 31.75 5.46
CA LEU A 218 37.03 32.77 6.52
C LEU A 218 36.42 32.19 7.81
N ALA A 219 36.67 32.86 8.94
CA ALA A 219 36.29 32.35 10.26
C ALA A 219 34.78 32.49 10.56
N CYS A 220 34.23 31.51 11.27
CA CYS A 220 32.83 31.38 11.64
C CYS A 220 32.66 30.76 13.02
N ASN A 221 31.48 30.96 13.63
CA ASN A 221 31.06 30.32 14.88
C ASN A 221 29.82 29.43 14.68
N VAL A 222 28.96 29.75 13.70
CA VAL A 222 27.75 29.01 13.34
C VAL A 222 27.59 28.92 11.83
N ASP A 223 26.84 27.92 11.36
CA ASP A 223 26.51 27.74 9.93
C ASP A 223 25.96 29.01 9.26
N GLY A 224 25.23 29.84 9.98
CA GLY A 224 24.65 31.09 9.47
C GLY A 224 25.68 32.14 9.02
N ASP A 225 26.92 32.03 9.51
CA ASP A 225 28.00 32.98 9.22
C ASP A 225 28.58 32.82 7.81
N CYS A 226 28.24 31.75 7.08
CA CYS A 226 28.91 31.36 5.84
C CYS A 226 27.99 31.41 4.59
N GLU A 227 28.52 31.81 3.43
CA GLU A 227 27.75 31.86 2.15
C GLU A 227 27.23 30.45 1.79
N GLY A 228 28.04 29.41 1.97
CA GLY A 228 27.66 27.99 1.84
C GLY A 228 26.73 27.47 2.96
N ARG A 229 26.49 28.27 4.00
CA ARG A 229 25.76 27.94 5.24
C ARG A 229 26.33 26.73 6.00
N ARG A 230 27.66 26.61 6.07
CA ARG A 230 28.35 25.55 6.82
C ARG A 230 29.60 26.09 7.49
N CYS A 231 29.69 25.90 8.80
CA CYS A 231 30.86 26.22 9.61
C CYS A 231 31.48 24.93 10.14
N PHE A 232 32.76 24.66 9.81
CA PHE A 232 33.47 23.45 10.20
C PHE A 232 34.85 23.79 10.77
N GLU A 233 35.16 23.24 11.95
CA GLU A 233 36.35 23.60 12.77
C GLU A 233 36.63 25.12 12.92
N GLY A 234 35.60 25.96 12.80
CA GLY A 234 35.71 27.42 12.89
C GLY A 234 36.01 28.13 11.56
N GLY A 235 36.02 27.42 10.42
CA GLY A 235 36.11 27.99 9.07
C GLY A 235 34.86 27.72 8.24
N CYS A 236 34.50 28.67 7.37
CA CYS A 236 33.51 28.45 6.32
C CYS A 236 34.11 27.52 5.26
N VAL A 237 33.37 26.48 4.87
CA VAL A 237 33.81 25.44 3.94
C VAL A 237 32.74 25.17 2.89
N SER A 238 33.12 24.84 1.65
CA SER A 238 32.16 24.39 0.64
C SER A 238 32.72 23.30 -0.28
N CYS A 239 31.85 22.41 -0.75
CA CYS A 239 32.20 21.29 -1.63
C CYS A 239 32.61 21.70 -3.07
N MET A 240 33.12 22.92 -3.29
CA MET A 240 33.45 23.49 -4.60
C MET A 240 34.57 24.56 -4.52
N ASP A 241 35.38 24.58 -3.46
CA ASP A 241 36.42 25.59 -3.22
C ASP A 241 37.84 25.17 -3.70
N GLY A 242 38.00 23.93 -4.15
CA GLY A 242 39.21 23.41 -4.80
C GLY A 242 40.31 22.98 -3.83
N ILE A 243 39.97 22.76 -2.56
CA ILE A 243 40.83 22.13 -1.55
C ILE A 243 40.08 20.95 -0.91
N MET A 244 40.83 19.93 -0.46
CA MET A 244 40.24 18.81 0.27
C MET A 244 40.02 19.23 1.73
N ASP A 245 38.79 19.63 2.08
CA ASP A 245 38.42 19.96 3.46
C ASP A 245 37.05 19.38 3.89
N ALA A 246 36.47 19.89 4.99
CA ALA A 246 35.25 19.35 5.59
C ALA A 246 35.28 17.82 5.84
N GLU A 247 34.29 17.09 5.30
CA GLU A 247 34.19 15.63 5.36
C GLU A 247 34.51 14.95 4.01
N GLU A 248 35.18 15.65 3.09
CA GLU A 248 35.50 15.17 1.73
C GLU A 248 36.46 13.99 1.70
N THR A 249 36.40 13.22 0.60
CA THR A 249 37.30 12.07 0.38
C THR A 249 38.19 12.19 -0.84
N ASP A 250 37.87 13.09 -1.78
CA ASP A 250 38.81 13.77 -2.66
C ASP A 250 38.37 15.24 -2.81
N VAL A 251 39.19 16.08 -3.43
CA VAL A 251 38.94 17.53 -3.58
C VAL A 251 37.56 17.80 -4.19
N ASP A 252 36.73 18.61 -3.52
CA ASP A 252 35.37 18.98 -3.93
C ASP A 252 34.34 17.82 -3.94
N CYS A 253 34.65 16.62 -3.41
CA CYS A 253 33.76 15.47 -3.55
C CYS A 253 33.80 14.40 -2.43
N GLY A 254 32.71 13.62 -2.39
CA GLY A 254 32.58 12.42 -1.58
C GLY A 254 32.28 12.66 -0.10
N GLY A 255 32.50 11.60 0.68
CA GLY A 255 32.32 11.58 2.12
C GLY A 255 30.89 11.79 2.60
N GLY A 256 30.73 12.45 3.75
CA GLY A 256 29.46 12.64 4.44
C GLY A 256 28.42 13.47 3.66
N LEU A 257 28.93 14.46 2.93
CA LEU A 257 28.27 15.74 2.69
C LEU A 257 28.17 16.14 1.22
N CYS A 258 29.25 15.92 0.46
CA CYS A 258 29.44 16.46 -0.87
C CYS A 258 28.85 15.51 -1.92
N ASP A 259 28.77 15.96 -3.18
CA ASP A 259 28.35 15.08 -4.27
C ASP A 259 29.40 13.96 -4.44
N PRO A 260 28.98 12.72 -4.80
CA PRO A 260 29.92 11.60 -4.93
C PRO A 260 30.97 11.84 -6.02
N CYS A 261 32.21 11.42 -5.77
CA CYS A 261 33.35 11.56 -6.67
C CYS A 261 33.21 10.73 -7.96
N ASP A 262 33.90 11.16 -9.03
CA ASP A 262 33.93 10.44 -10.31
C ASP A 262 34.96 9.29 -10.27
N ASP A 263 34.99 8.45 -11.31
CA ASP A 263 35.90 7.30 -11.38
C ASP A 263 37.38 7.74 -11.44
N GLY A 264 38.20 7.20 -10.53
CA GLY A 264 39.62 7.51 -10.39
C GLY A 264 39.97 8.46 -9.23
N ASP A 265 38.98 9.11 -8.63
CA ASP A 265 39.12 9.97 -7.45
C ASP A 265 39.17 9.15 -6.15
N MET A 266 39.62 9.74 -5.04
CA MET A 266 39.76 9.07 -3.74
C MET A 266 38.44 8.93 -2.93
N CYS A 267 38.35 7.85 -2.16
CA CYS A 267 37.15 7.51 -1.38
C CYS A 267 37.46 6.83 -0.03
N GLY A 268 36.52 6.92 0.91
CA GLY A 268 36.58 6.21 2.21
C GLY A 268 35.60 5.04 2.31
N ILE A 269 34.44 5.14 1.67
CA ILE A 269 33.37 4.14 1.59
C ILE A 269 32.68 4.17 0.23
N ASP A 270 31.97 3.10 -0.14
CA ASP A 270 31.29 2.96 -1.44
C ASP A 270 30.42 4.16 -1.84
N ARG A 271 29.71 4.75 -0.88
CA ARG A 271 28.79 5.88 -1.11
C ARG A 271 29.50 7.16 -1.57
N ASP A 272 30.81 7.26 -1.32
CA ASP A 272 31.59 8.45 -1.68
C ASP A 272 31.81 8.53 -3.21
N CYS A 273 31.50 7.47 -3.94
CA CYS A 273 31.70 7.34 -5.38
C CYS A 273 30.37 7.38 -6.16
N ALA A 274 30.36 8.02 -7.34
CA ALA A 274 29.22 8.04 -8.24
C ALA A 274 28.84 6.64 -8.77
N SER A 275 29.84 5.76 -8.86
CA SER A 275 29.68 4.32 -9.14
C SER A 275 29.05 3.52 -7.99
N ASN A 276 29.02 4.09 -6.78
CA ASN A 276 28.74 3.43 -5.52
C ASN A 276 29.66 2.21 -5.25
N ALA A 277 30.94 2.29 -5.65
CA ALA A 277 31.97 1.29 -5.38
C ALA A 277 33.31 1.97 -5.07
N CYS A 278 33.82 1.76 -3.84
CA CYS A 278 35.07 2.30 -3.34
C CYS A 278 36.03 1.15 -3.04
N ASN A 279 37.05 0.97 -3.87
CA ASN A 279 37.98 -0.15 -3.76
C ASN A 279 39.41 0.36 -3.61
N ALA A 280 40.15 -0.23 -2.65
CA ALA A 280 41.48 0.23 -2.24
C ALA A 280 41.61 1.75 -1.91
N GLY A 281 40.49 2.46 -1.71
CA GLY A 281 40.45 3.91 -1.48
C GLY A 281 40.33 4.77 -2.74
N ILE A 282 39.93 4.19 -3.88
CA ILE A 282 39.67 4.87 -5.15
C ILE A 282 38.26 4.51 -5.67
N CYS A 283 37.58 5.47 -6.28
CA CYS A 283 36.29 5.28 -6.94
C CYS A 283 36.44 4.54 -8.26
N GLU A 284 35.68 3.47 -8.41
CA GLU A 284 35.86 2.48 -9.47
C GLU A 284 34.52 2.15 -10.14
N SER A 285 34.46 2.11 -11.47
CA SER A 285 33.29 1.61 -12.22
C SER A 285 33.67 0.69 -13.38
N CYS A 286 32.66 -0.04 -13.85
CA CYS A 286 32.71 -1.08 -14.89
C CYS A 286 32.23 -0.57 -16.27
N GLY A 287 32.23 0.75 -16.51
CA GLY A 287 31.51 1.35 -17.65
C GLY A 287 32.32 2.29 -18.54
N ASP A 288 33.64 2.37 -18.35
CA ASP A 288 34.49 3.42 -18.92
C ASP A 288 35.07 3.09 -20.32
N ARG A 289 34.89 1.85 -20.79
CA ARG A 289 35.38 1.28 -22.06
C ARG A 289 36.89 1.13 -22.16
N THR A 290 37.58 1.00 -21.03
CA THR A 290 39.01 0.73 -20.96
C THR A 290 39.29 -0.43 -20.03
N MET A 291 40.03 -1.44 -20.50
CA MET A 291 40.41 -2.59 -19.67
C MET A 291 41.30 -2.11 -18.52
N ASN A 292 40.74 -2.03 -17.31
CA ASN A 292 41.45 -1.55 -16.12
C ASN A 292 41.01 -2.29 -14.84
N GLN A 293 41.48 -1.86 -13.66
CA GLN A 293 41.16 -2.46 -12.35
C GLN A 293 41.35 -4.00 -12.31
N ASP A 294 40.34 -4.77 -11.91
CA ASP A 294 40.34 -6.24 -11.87
C ASP A 294 39.58 -6.89 -13.05
N GLU A 295 39.21 -6.11 -14.06
CA GLU A 295 38.58 -6.58 -15.28
C GLU A 295 39.45 -7.59 -16.05
N THR A 296 38.79 -8.56 -16.70
CA THR A 296 39.48 -9.57 -17.52
C THR A 296 39.28 -9.35 -19.01
N ASP A 297 38.29 -8.57 -19.42
CA ASP A 297 38.19 -7.89 -20.72
C ASP A 297 37.47 -6.54 -20.53
N VAL A 298 37.43 -5.68 -21.54
CA VAL A 298 36.88 -4.31 -21.41
C VAL A 298 35.42 -4.33 -20.91
N ASP A 299 35.13 -3.59 -19.83
CA ASP A 299 33.81 -3.50 -19.19
C ASP A 299 33.28 -4.86 -18.64
N CYS A 300 34.14 -5.86 -18.37
CA CYS A 300 33.70 -7.16 -17.83
C CYS A 300 34.74 -8.02 -17.07
N GLY A 301 34.24 -8.93 -16.23
CA GLY A 301 35.04 -9.91 -15.47
C GLY A 301 35.69 -9.36 -14.21
N GLY A 302 36.27 -10.22 -13.37
CA GLY A 302 36.73 -9.81 -12.04
C GLY A 302 35.59 -9.80 -11.01
N SER A 303 35.73 -8.98 -9.97
CA SER A 303 34.82 -8.93 -8.81
C SER A 303 33.90 -7.70 -8.78
N ILE A 304 34.25 -6.65 -9.51
CA ILE A 304 33.48 -5.40 -9.63
C ILE A 304 32.45 -5.50 -10.77
N CYS A 305 32.86 -6.10 -11.89
CA CYS A 305 32.04 -6.22 -13.08
C CYS A 305 31.15 -7.48 -13.10
N GLY A 306 30.14 -7.44 -13.97
CA GLY A 306 29.46 -8.66 -14.43
C GLY A 306 30.39 -9.53 -15.28
N GLY A 307 30.17 -10.84 -15.27
CA GLY A 307 30.96 -11.78 -16.06
C GLY A 307 30.87 -11.50 -17.57
N CYS A 308 32.00 -11.65 -18.26
CA CYS A 308 32.19 -11.47 -19.68
C CYS A 308 31.33 -12.41 -20.55
N ALA A 309 31.02 -11.94 -21.76
CA ALA A 309 30.35 -12.73 -22.79
C ALA A 309 31.30 -13.75 -23.46
N ASP A 310 30.74 -14.75 -24.13
CA ASP A 310 31.51 -15.77 -24.84
C ASP A 310 32.45 -15.15 -25.90
N GLY A 311 33.68 -15.65 -25.96
CA GLY A 311 34.73 -15.13 -26.83
C GLY A 311 35.55 -13.97 -26.27
N LEU A 312 35.20 -13.42 -25.10
CA LEU A 312 36.00 -12.42 -24.37
C LEU A 312 36.97 -13.08 -23.37
N MET A 313 37.99 -12.34 -22.94
CA MET A 313 39.04 -12.83 -22.05
C MET A 313 38.60 -13.00 -20.59
N CYS A 314 39.20 -14.00 -19.92
CA CYS A 314 38.91 -14.37 -18.53
C CYS A 314 40.17 -14.84 -17.80
N GLY A 315 40.18 -14.69 -16.47
CA GLY A 315 41.17 -15.27 -15.55
C GLY A 315 40.71 -16.58 -14.90
N GLY A 316 39.40 -16.76 -14.75
CA GLY A 316 38.74 -17.95 -14.21
C GLY A 316 37.23 -17.96 -14.49
N ASP A 317 36.56 -19.04 -14.07
CA ASP A 317 35.14 -19.30 -14.40
C ASP A 317 34.17 -18.26 -13.82
N SER A 318 34.56 -17.54 -12.77
CA SER A 318 33.83 -16.39 -12.21
C SER A 318 33.64 -15.25 -13.20
N ASP A 319 34.56 -15.13 -14.15
CA ASP A 319 34.65 -13.97 -15.03
C ASP A 319 33.77 -14.13 -16.27
N CYS A 320 32.94 -15.19 -16.33
CA CYS A 320 32.08 -15.50 -17.47
C CYS A 320 30.60 -15.41 -17.09
N GLY A 321 29.84 -14.57 -17.79
CA GLY A 321 28.47 -14.19 -17.40
C GLY A 321 27.37 -15.13 -17.91
N ALA A 322 27.67 -16.01 -18.87
CA ALA A 322 26.71 -16.96 -19.41
C ALA A 322 26.51 -18.18 -18.48
N LEU A 323 25.27 -18.70 -18.43
CA LEU A 323 24.91 -19.83 -17.58
C LEU A 323 25.72 -21.08 -17.95
N GLY A 324 26.55 -21.55 -17.01
CA GLY A 324 27.42 -22.71 -17.20
C GLY A 324 28.70 -22.41 -18.00
N ALA A 325 29.04 -21.14 -18.23
CA ALA A 325 30.30 -20.77 -18.87
C ALA A 325 31.52 -21.08 -17.97
N THR A 326 32.65 -21.42 -18.59
CA THR A 326 33.95 -21.53 -17.92
C THR A 326 35.03 -20.82 -18.72
N CYS A 327 36.14 -20.53 -18.06
CA CYS A 327 37.28 -19.91 -18.69
C CYS A 327 38.18 -20.94 -19.40
N GLU A 328 37.91 -21.19 -20.68
CA GLU A 328 38.66 -22.17 -21.47
C GLU A 328 39.78 -21.52 -22.27
N SER A 329 41.02 -21.91 -21.97
CA SER A 329 42.22 -21.33 -22.60
C SER A 329 42.36 -19.80 -22.48
N GLY A 330 41.75 -19.21 -21.44
CA GLY A 330 41.75 -17.76 -21.19
C GLY A 330 40.63 -16.98 -21.91
N VAL A 331 39.61 -17.70 -22.42
CA VAL A 331 38.44 -17.12 -23.08
C VAL A 331 37.17 -17.75 -22.52
N CYS A 332 36.11 -16.96 -22.32
CA CYS A 332 34.81 -17.48 -21.89
C CYS A 332 34.17 -18.34 -22.98
N ALA A 333 33.76 -19.55 -22.60
CA ALA A 333 32.99 -20.47 -23.45
C ALA A 333 31.80 -21.03 -22.66
N SER A 334 30.61 -20.99 -23.26
CA SER A 334 29.36 -21.48 -22.70
C SER A 334 28.64 -22.42 -23.67
N CYS A 335 27.53 -23.02 -23.23
CA CYS A 335 26.70 -23.92 -24.02
C CYS A 335 25.85 -23.20 -25.10
N ALA A 336 26.36 -22.11 -25.69
CA ALA A 336 25.66 -21.25 -26.63
C ALA A 336 26.62 -20.53 -27.61
N ASP A 337 27.84 -21.04 -27.77
CA ASP A 337 28.91 -20.44 -28.57
C ASP A 337 28.96 -20.95 -30.04
N THR A 338 27.98 -21.77 -30.43
CA THR A 338 27.78 -22.37 -31.76
C THR A 338 28.80 -23.42 -32.17
N VAL A 339 29.62 -23.93 -31.24
CA VAL A 339 30.58 -25.01 -31.49
C VAL A 339 30.42 -26.16 -30.50
N MET A 340 30.32 -27.39 -31.00
CA MET A 340 30.29 -28.57 -30.14
C MET A 340 31.60 -28.72 -29.35
N ASN A 341 31.59 -28.29 -28.09
CA ASN A 341 32.74 -28.33 -27.19
C ASN A 341 32.35 -28.95 -25.83
N ARG A 342 33.28 -28.95 -24.87
CA ARG A 342 33.03 -29.35 -23.47
C ARG A 342 32.38 -30.74 -23.35
N ASP A 343 31.28 -30.87 -22.62
CA ASP A 343 30.50 -32.10 -22.45
C ASP A 343 29.26 -32.20 -23.35
N GLU A 344 29.10 -31.28 -24.31
CA GLU A 344 27.98 -31.25 -25.26
C GLU A 344 27.86 -32.53 -26.09
N THR A 345 26.62 -32.93 -26.39
CA THR A 345 26.33 -34.10 -27.24
C THR A 345 25.81 -33.75 -28.63
N ASP A 346 25.34 -32.52 -28.82
CA ASP A 346 25.17 -31.83 -30.10
C ASP A 346 25.50 -30.34 -29.90
N VAL A 347 25.62 -29.55 -30.97
CA VAL A 347 26.02 -28.12 -30.85
C VAL A 347 25.06 -27.35 -29.93
N ASP A 348 25.61 -26.64 -28.94
CA ASP A 348 24.89 -25.82 -27.94
C ASP A 348 23.99 -26.63 -26.98
N CYS A 349 24.16 -27.96 -26.85
CA CYS A 349 23.29 -28.78 -26.00
C CYS A 349 23.81 -30.17 -25.57
N GLY A 350 23.18 -30.68 -24.50
CA GLY A 350 23.38 -32.04 -23.99
C GLY A 350 24.60 -32.20 -23.08
N GLY A 351 24.72 -33.35 -22.42
CA GLY A 351 25.70 -33.55 -21.35
C GLY A 351 25.22 -33.05 -19.99
N PRO A 352 25.98 -33.31 -18.90
CA PRO A 352 25.60 -32.95 -17.53
C PRO A 352 25.62 -31.44 -17.20
N THR A 353 26.31 -30.57 -17.94
CA THR A 353 26.41 -29.13 -17.62
C THR A 353 25.55 -28.23 -18.50
N CYS A 354 25.22 -28.67 -19.73
CA CYS A 354 24.47 -27.88 -20.70
C CYS A 354 22.97 -28.23 -20.74
N PRO A 355 22.10 -27.34 -21.26
CA PRO A 355 20.69 -27.63 -21.45
C PRO A 355 20.49 -28.86 -22.36
N GLY A 356 19.51 -29.70 -22.04
CA GLY A 356 19.19 -30.87 -22.87
C GLY A 356 18.88 -30.48 -24.33
N CYS A 357 19.28 -31.33 -25.26
CA CYS A 357 19.06 -31.14 -26.69
C CYS A 357 17.59 -31.29 -27.11
N ARG A 358 17.22 -30.62 -28.20
CA ARG A 358 15.89 -30.74 -28.83
C ARG A 358 15.78 -32.04 -29.62
N ASP A 359 14.57 -32.40 -30.03
CA ASP A 359 14.33 -33.63 -30.77
C ASP A 359 15.19 -33.75 -32.04
N ARG A 360 15.62 -34.99 -32.30
CA ARG A 360 16.48 -35.42 -33.41
C ARG A 360 17.94 -34.96 -33.33
N MET A 361 18.32 -34.06 -32.43
CA MET A 361 19.73 -33.81 -32.08
C MET A 361 20.36 -35.03 -31.42
N MET A 362 21.69 -35.09 -31.41
CA MET A 362 22.46 -36.21 -30.87
C MET A 362 22.52 -36.21 -29.34
N CYS A 363 22.48 -37.41 -28.78
CA CYS A 363 22.54 -37.67 -27.34
C CYS A 363 23.31 -38.95 -27.04
N THR A 364 23.80 -39.06 -25.81
CA THR A 364 24.48 -40.26 -25.28
C THR A 364 23.70 -40.94 -24.16
N GLY A 365 22.82 -40.21 -23.48
CA GLY A 365 21.89 -40.70 -22.46
C GLY A 365 20.62 -39.84 -22.35
N ASP A 366 19.63 -40.35 -21.59
CA ASP A 366 18.32 -39.71 -21.40
C ASP A 366 18.40 -38.28 -20.82
N SER A 367 19.45 -37.96 -20.05
CA SER A 367 19.75 -36.64 -19.51
C SER A 367 20.01 -35.57 -20.58
N ASP A 368 20.51 -35.98 -21.74
CA ASP A 368 21.06 -35.07 -22.75
C ASP A 368 19.94 -34.47 -23.62
N CYS A 369 18.67 -34.69 -23.28
CA CYS A 369 17.50 -34.39 -24.07
C CYS A 369 16.46 -33.60 -23.27
N MET A 370 15.86 -32.56 -23.86
CA MET A 370 14.73 -31.83 -23.26
C MET A 370 13.53 -32.74 -22.94
N SER A 371 13.37 -33.82 -23.71
CA SER A 371 12.35 -34.85 -23.53
C SER A 371 12.66 -35.85 -22.41
N GLY A 372 13.86 -35.84 -21.84
CA GLY A 372 14.34 -36.86 -20.91
C GLY A 372 14.52 -38.26 -21.53
N ARG A 373 14.60 -38.36 -22.87
CA ARG A 373 14.62 -39.63 -23.61
C ARG A 373 15.57 -39.60 -24.81
N CYS A 374 16.58 -40.46 -24.76
CA CYS A 374 17.56 -40.67 -25.82
C CYS A 374 17.38 -42.06 -26.45
N LEU A 375 16.88 -42.12 -27.68
CA LEU A 375 16.65 -43.38 -28.40
C LEU A 375 17.49 -43.42 -29.67
N MET A 376 18.29 -44.49 -29.83
CA MET A 376 19.18 -44.69 -30.98
C MET A 376 20.13 -43.49 -31.24
N ASN A 377 20.69 -42.93 -30.15
CA ASN A 377 21.57 -41.76 -30.12
C ASN A 377 20.93 -40.46 -30.66
N ARG A 378 19.60 -40.34 -30.60
CA ARG A 378 18.89 -39.09 -30.85
C ARG A 378 17.85 -38.81 -29.78
N CYS A 379 17.68 -37.53 -29.45
CA CYS A 379 16.58 -37.11 -28.60
C CYS A 379 15.26 -37.37 -29.30
N VAL A 380 14.34 -37.98 -28.56
CA VAL A 380 12.98 -38.27 -29.02
C VAL A 380 12.01 -37.72 -27.99
N SER A 381 10.98 -37.01 -28.43
CA SER A 381 9.84 -36.66 -27.60
C SER A 381 8.58 -37.29 -28.17
N CYS A 382 7.53 -37.25 -27.36
CA CYS A 382 6.17 -37.53 -27.76
C CYS A 382 5.54 -36.38 -28.59
N MET A 383 6.08 -35.16 -28.56
CA MET A 383 5.42 -33.97 -29.08
C MET A 383 6.06 -33.51 -30.41
N ASP A 384 6.27 -34.46 -31.33
CA ASP A 384 7.01 -34.23 -32.58
C ASP A 384 6.13 -34.16 -33.84
N GLY A 385 4.81 -34.29 -33.67
CA GLY A 385 3.77 -34.12 -34.67
C GLY A 385 3.57 -35.32 -35.59
N VAL A 386 4.17 -36.48 -35.30
CA VAL A 386 4.03 -37.69 -36.12
C VAL A 386 3.82 -38.94 -35.28
N HIS A 387 2.80 -39.73 -35.63
CA HIS A 387 2.49 -41.00 -34.97
C HIS A 387 3.69 -41.97 -35.00
N ASN A 388 4.41 -42.10 -33.89
CA ASN A 388 5.65 -42.87 -33.82
C ASN A 388 5.88 -43.57 -32.46
N GLN A 389 7.00 -44.29 -32.34
CA GLN A 389 7.35 -45.08 -31.15
C GLN A 389 6.23 -46.05 -30.71
N ASP A 390 5.67 -45.88 -29.50
CA ASP A 390 4.59 -46.69 -28.94
C ASP A 390 3.27 -45.91 -28.75
N GLU A 391 3.15 -44.74 -29.38
CA GLU A 391 1.93 -43.91 -29.41
C GLU A 391 0.71 -44.68 -29.92
N THR A 392 -0.48 -44.32 -29.43
CA THR A 392 -1.75 -44.83 -29.96
C THR A 392 -2.42 -43.87 -30.94
N ASP A 393 -2.15 -42.57 -30.84
CA ASP A 393 -2.50 -41.54 -31.82
C ASP A 393 -1.37 -40.47 -31.85
N VAL A 394 -1.36 -39.57 -32.82
CA VAL A 394 -0.31 -38.54 -32.97
C VAL A 394 -0.18 -37.73 -31.70
N ASP A 395 1.02 -37.80 -31.11
CA ASP A 395 1.45 -37.14 -29.87
C ASP A 395 0.70 -37.58 -28.59
N CYS A 396 0.07 -38.76 -28.55
CA CYS A 396 -0.58 -39.27 -27.34
C CYS A 396 -0.74 -40.81 -27.23
N GLY A 397 -0.90 -41.29 -25.99
CA GLY A 397 -1.10 -42.70 -25.62
C GLY A 397 0.16 -43.56 -25.69
N GLY A 398 0.10 -44.79 -25.17
CA GLY A 398 1.29 -45.62 -24.97
C GLY A 398 2.03 -45.27 -23.67
N SER A 399 3.29 -45.71 -23.54
CA SER A 399 4.08 -45.56 -22.31
C SER A 399 4.97 -44.32 -22.26
N LEU A 400 5.23 -43.69 -23.41
CA LEU A 400 6.04 -42.48 -23.52
C LEU A 400 5.23 -41.18 -23.39
N CYS A 401 3.97 -41.20 -23.77
CA CYS A 401 3.15 -40.01 -23.99
C CYS A 401 2.10 -39.75 -22.90
N PRO A 402 1.60 -38.50 -22.79
CA PRO A 402 0.36 -38.25 -22.07
C PRO A 402 -0.81 -39.00 -22.73
N ALA A 403 -1.80 -39.36 -21.93
CA ALA A 403 -3.01 -40.02 -22.41
C ALA A 403 -3.79 -39.12 -23.40
N CYS A 404 -4.46 -39.75 -24.36
CA CYS A 404 -5.16 -39.10 -25.45
C CYS A 404 -6.49 -38.44 -25.04
N ALA A 405 -6.79 -37.31 -25.68
CA ALA A 405 -8.08 -36.62 -25.56
C ALA A 405 -9.23 -37.42 -26.23
N PRO A 406 -10.51 -37.11 -25.95
CA PRO A 406 -11.65 -37.81 -26.56
C PRO A 406 -11.62 -37.79 -28.10
N SER A 407 -12.12 -38.87 -28.71
CA SER A 407 -12.11 -39.14 -30.16
C SER A 407 -10.73 -39.36 -30.81
N ARG A 408 -9.67 -39.53 -30.03
CA ARG A 408 -8.35 -40.02 -30.47
C ARG A 408 -8.22 -41.53 -30.31
N MET A 409 -7.30 -42.16 -31.04
CA MET A 409 -7.10 -43.61 -31.03
C MET A 409 -6.41 -44.13 -29.75
N CYS A 410 -6.82 -45.31 -29.31
CA CYS A 410 -6.36 -45.98 -28.09
C CYS A 410 -6.25 -47.51 -28.26
N ILE A 411 -5.40 -48.15 -27.46
CA ILE A 411 -5.24 -49.61 -27.41
C ILE A 411 -5.73 -50.17 -26.06
N SER A 412 -5.67 -49.35 -25.01
CA SER A 412 -6.03 -49.63 -23.63
C SER A 412 -6.63 -48.39 -22.96
N ASP A 413 -7.35 -48.58 -21.85
CA ASP A 413 -7.96 -47.48 -21.10
C ASP A 413 -6.95 -46.44 -20.62
N ALA A 414 -5.73 -46.86 -20.27
CA ALA A 414 -4.64 -45.97 -19.86
C ALA A 414 -4.15 -45.02 -20.96
N ASP A 415 -4.45 -45.32 -22.23
CA ASP A 415 -4.13 -44.45 -23.36
C ASP A 415 -5.11 -43.27 -23.47
N CYS A 416 -6.13 -43.17 -22.61
CA CYS A 416 -7.18 -42.15 -22.67
C CYS A 416 -7.24 -41.28 -21.41
N MET A 417 -7.38 -39.97 -21.56
CA MET A 417 -7.57 -39.03 -20.43
C MET A 417 -8.83 -39.34 -19.61
N SER A 418 -9.84 -39.95 -20.23
CA SER A 418 -11.07 -40.43 -19.58
C SER A 418 -10.92 -41.77 -18.86
N MET A 419 -9.80 -42.47 -19.05
CA MET A 419 -9.62 -43.89 -18.66
C MET A 419 -10.65 -44.83 -19.32
N ILE A 420 -11.17 -44.47 -20.51
CA ILE A 420 -12.17 -45.25 -21.26
C ILE A 420 -11.77 -45.34 -22.72
N CYS A 421 -11.23 -46.50 -23.12
CA CYS A 421 -10.98 -46.85 -24.51
C CYS A 421 -12.13 -47.70 -25.05
N ASP A 422 -12.87 -47.18 -26.04
CA ASP A 422 -13.98 -47.89 -26.66
C ASP A 422 -13.48 -49.08 -27.50
N ALA A 423 -13.53 -50.29 -26.94
CA ALA A 423 -12.98 -51.48 -27.60
C ALA A 423 -13.54 -51.77 -29.02
N PRO A 424 -14.80 -51.43 -29.38
CA PRO A 424 -15.28 -51.54 -30.77
C PRO A 424 -14.71 -50.52 -31.77
N THR A 425 -14.47 -49.27 -31.35
CA THR A 425 -14.01 -48.20 -32.26
C THR A 425 -12.52 -47.87 -32.12
N HIS A 426 -11.88 -48.35 -31.05
CA HIS A 426 -10.52 -47.99 -30.63
C HIS A 426 -10.35 -46.48 -30.42
N LEU A 427 -11.38 -45.79 -29.92
CA LEU A 427 -11.35 -44.36 -29.63
C LEU A 427 -11.56 -44.06 -28.14
N CYS A 428 -10.91 -43.02 -27.64
CA CYS A 428 -11.15 -42.51 -26.30
C CYS A 428 -12.54 -41.87 -26.21
N ASN A 429 -13.39 -42.37 -25.31
CA ASN A 429 -14.68 -41.73 -25.05
C ASN A 429 -14.49 -40.45 -24.22
N ALA A 430 -15.46 -39.54 -24.30
CA ALA A 430 -15.49 -38.38 -23.42
C ALA A 430 -15.88 -38.81 -21.99
N PRO A 431 -15.26 -38.23 -20.94
CA PRO A 431 -15.67 -38.47 -19.56
C PRO A 431 -17.11 -37.99 -19.34
N GLY A 432 -17.92 -38.72 -18.57
CA GLY A 432 -19.31 -38.37 -18.33
C GLY A 432 -19.85 -38.90 -17.00
N CYS A 433 -20.70 -38.08 -16.36
CA CYS A 433 -21.32 -38.23 -15.03
C CYS A 433 -22.24 -39.48 -14.86
N GLY A 434 -21.74 -40.68 -15.15
CA GLY A 434 -22.52 -41.90 -15.33
C GLY A 434 -21.83 -42.96 -16.21
N ASP A 435 -20.51 -42.87 -16.42
CA ASP A 435 -19.71 -43.81 -17.21
C ASP A 435 -19.04 -44.91 -16.35
N MET A 436 -19.26 -44.89 -15.03
CA MET A 436 -18.73 -45.79 -14.00
C MET A 436 -17.20 -45.68 -13.78
N VAL A 437 -16.60 -44.54 -14.10
CA VAL A 437 -15.18 -44.25 -13.87
C VAL A 437 -15.00 -42.86 -13.26
N LEU A 438 -14.43 -42.77 -12.06
CA LEU A 438 -14.12 -41.48 -11.41
C LEU A 438 -13.12 -40.66 -12.27
N ASN A 439 -13.64 -39.76 -13.09
CA ASN A 439 -12.90 -39.01 -14.09
C ASN A 439 -13.47 -37.59 -14.28
N GLY A 440 -12.90 -36.81 -15.21
CA GLY A 440 -13.47 -35.52 -15.61
C GLY A 440 -13.57 -34.51 -14.46
N SER A 441 -14.80 -34.07 -14.14
CA SER A 441 -15.08 -33.13 -13.05
C SER A 441 -15.63 -33.78 -11.78
N GLU A 442 -15.70 -35.12 -11.74
CA GLU A 442 -16.33 -35.86 -10.64
C GLU A 442 -15.53 -35.78 -9.33
N THR A 443 -16.23 -35.78 -8.21
CA THR A 443 -15.62 -35.76 -6.86
C THR A 443 -15.87 -37.03 -6.06
N ASP A 444 -16.90 -37.80 -6.44
CA ASP A 444 -16.99 -39.25 -6.23
C ASP A 444 -17.57 -39.91 -7.48
N LEU A 445 -17.55 -41.25 -7.55
CA LEU A 445 -17.92 -42.01 -8.74
C LEU A 445 -19.28 -41.59 -9.34
N ASP A 446 -19.29 -41.14 -10.59
CA ASP A 446 -20.45 -40.66 -11.34
C ASP A 446 -21.15 -39.40 -10.74
N CYS A 447 -20.52 -38.67 -9.80
CA CYS A 447 -21.17 -37.53 -9.12
C CYS A 447 -20.24 -36.41 -8.60
N GLY A 448 -20.87 -35.26 -8.34
CA GLY A 448 -20.23 -34.05 -7.81
C GLY A 448 -19.36 -33.32 -8.83
N GLY A 449 -19.04 -32.06 -8.55
CA GLY A 449 -18.22 -31.18 -9.37
C GLY A 449 -18.76 -30.83 -10.77
N GLY A 450 -18.23 -29.75 -11.34
CA GLY A 450 -18.50 -29.32 -12.71
C GLY A 450 -19.99 -29.15 -13.03
N SER A 451 -20.52 -30.01 -13.91
CA SER A 451 -21.94 -30.06 -14.30
C SER A 451 -22.63 -31.37 -13.91
N CYS A 452 -21.98 -32.23 -13.13
CA CYS A 452 -22.55 -33.51 -12.70
C CYS A 452 -23.65 -33.30 -11.65
N ILE A 453 -24.48 -34.34 -11.47
CA ILE A 453 -25.44 -34.34 -10.36
C ILE A 453 -24.69 -34.42 -9.04
N GLY A 454 -25.19 -33.74 -8.00
CA GLY A 454 -24.63 -33.85 -6.66
C GLY A 454 -24.59 -35.30 -6.19
N CYS A 455 -23.55 -35.64 -5.44
CA CYS A 455 -23.39 -36.88 -4.73
C CYS A 455 -24.39 -37.01 -3.57
N ALA A 456 -24.79 -38.26 -3.28
CA ALA A 456 -25.57 -38.61 -2.11
C ALA A 456 -24.74 -38.56 -0.82
N ASP A 457 -25.43 -38.49 0.33
CA ASP A 457 -24.81 -38.43 1.65
C ASP A 457 -23.81 -39.59 1.88
N GLY A 458 -22.66 -39.27 2.46
CA GLY A 458 -21.56 -40.20 2.75
C GLY A 458 -20.58 -40.44 1.59
N LEU A 459 -20.88 -39.98 0.37
CA LEU A 459 -19.92 -39.95 -0.74
C LEU A 459 -18.94 -38.77 -0.61
N ARG A 460 -17.84 -38.83 -1.36
CA ARG A 460 -16.78 -37.81 -1.34
C ARG A 460 -17.23 -36.51 -2.00
N CYS A 461 -16.61 -35.41 -1.55
CA CYS A 461 -16.83 -34.07 -2.08
C CYS A 461 -15.60 -33.19 -1.85
N VAL A 462 -15.51 -32.10 -2.61
CA VAL A 462 -14.51 -31.03 -2.49
C VAL A 462 -15.19 -29.71 -2.09
N GLU A 463 -16.36 -29.41 -2.65
CA GLU A 463 -17.18 -28.23 -2.35
C GLU A 463 -18.64 -28.58 -2.00
N ASN A 464 -19.34 -27.67 -1.31
CA ASN A 464 -20.73 -27.86 -0.89
C ASN A 464 -21.70 -28.20 -2.04
N ARG A 465 -21.42 -27.71 -3.25
CA ARG A 465 -22.21 -27.95 -4.47
C ARG A 465 -22.10 -29.39 -4.97
N ASP A 466 -21.06 -30.12 -4.59
CA ASP A 466 -20.87 -31.52 -4.94
C ASP A 466 -21.89 -32.43 -4.27
N CYS A 467 -22.65 -31.94 -3.28
CA CYS A 467 -23.57 -32.73 -2.46
C CYS A 467 -25.02 -32.38 -2.74
N LEU A 468 -25.89 -33.38 -2.83
CA LEU A 468 -27.35 -33.17 -2.90
C LEU A 468 -27.90 -32.45 -1.65
N SER A 469 -27.23 -32.61 -0.50
CA SER A 469 -27.54 -31.90 0.73
C SER A 469 -27.09 -30.43 0.74
N GLY A 470 -26.20 -30.03 -0.18
CA GLY A 470 -25.54 -28.72 -0.17
C GLY A 470 -24.47 -28.56 0.91
N VAL A 471 -24.06 -29.65 1.60
CA VAL A 471 -23.11 -29.61 2.73
C VAL A 471 -21.99 -30.63 2.53
N CYS A 472 -20.80 -30.14 2.21
CA CYS A 472 -19.56 -30.92 2.19
C CYS A 472 -18.78 -30.64 3.48
N SER A 473 -18.50 -31.67 4.28
CA SER A 473 -17.68 -31.54 5.49
C SER A 473 -16.78 -32.74 5.69
N GLY A 474 -15.53 -32.51 6.12
CA GLY A 474 -14.52 -33.56 6.23
C GLY A 474 -14.21 -34.28 4.91
N GLY A 475 -14.51 -33.67 3.76
CA GLY A 475 -14.38 -34.30 2.44
C GLY A 475 -15.48 -35.31 2.10
N THR A 476 -16.60 -35.29 2.83
CA THR A 476 -17.77 -36.15 2.58
C THR A 476 -19.09 -35.37 2.65
N CYS A 477 -20.06 -35.75 1.82
CA CYS A 477 -21.39 -35.16 1.82
C CYS A 477 -22.13 -35.50 3.12
N GLN A 478 -22.52 -34.48 3.87
CA GLN A 478 -23.20 -34.66 5.14
C GLN A 478 -24.70 -34.83 4.92
N VAL A 479 -25.32 -35.65 5.78
CA VAL A 479 -26.78 -35.74 5.89
C VAL A 479 -27.32 -34.37 6.34
N PRO A 480 -28.38 -33.84 5.71
CA PRO A 480 -29.10 -32.64 6.15
C PRO A 480 -29.37 -32.59 7.67
N THR A 481 -29.03 -31.48 8.33
CA THR A 481 -29.30 -31.28 9.76
C THR A 481 -29.89 -29.90 10.04
N CYS A 482 -30.72 -29.80 11.07
CA CYS A 482 -31.40 -28.56 11.48
C CYS A 482 -30.50 -27.51 12.17
N THR A 483 -29.21 -27.52 11.83
CA THR A 483 -28.14 -26.64 12.31
C THR A 483 -27.02 -26.49 11.26
N ASP A 484 -27.23 -26.94 10.02
CA ASP A 484 -26.21 -26.90 8.96
C ASP A 484 -26.21 -25.59 8.15
N THR A 485 -27.16 -24.70 8.42
CA THR A 485 -27.30 -23.36 7.81
C THR A 485 -27.72 -23.34 6.34
N VAL A 486 -28.11 -24.50 5.78
CA VAL A 486 -28.62 -24.66 4.42
C VAL A 486 -30.11 -25.01 4.47
N PHE A 487 -30.91 -24.48 3.54
CA PHE A 487 -32.30 -24.93 3.37
C PHE A 487 -32.31 -26.25 2.59
N ASN A 488 -32.33 -27.37 3.31
CA ASN A 488 -32.29 -28.72 2.76
C ASN A 488 -33.23 -29.68 3.52
N GLY A 489 -33.15 -30.98 3.24
CA GLY A 489 -33.85 -32.01 4.01
C GLY A 489 -35.38 -31.86 4.03
N ALA A 490 -35.96 -31.81 5.23
CA ALA A 490 -37.40 -31.78 5.48
C ALA A 490 -37.87 -30.47 6.16
N GLU A 491 -37.03 -29.44 6.13
CA GLU A 491 -37.30 -28.14 6.76
C GLU A 491 -38.30 -27.31 5.96
N THR A 492 -38.92 -26.31 6.61
CA THR A 492 -39.78 -25.33 5.90
C THR A 492 -39.12 -23.97 5.77
N ASP A 493 -38.00 -23.75 6.48
CA ASP A 493 -37.08 -22.64 6.32
C ASP A 493 -35.69 -23.03 6.86
N ILE A 494 -34.62 -22.28 6.55
CA ILE A 494 -33.24 -22.60 6.98
C ILE A 494 -33.17 -22.89 8.49
N ASP A 495 -32.70 -24.09 8.83
CA ASP A 495 -32.53 -24.67 10.17
C ASP A 495 -33.84 -24.78 10.99
N CYS A 496 -35.03 -24.66 10.39
CA CYS A 496 -36.28 -24.65 11.16
C CYS A 496 -37.56 -25.17 10.47
N GLY A 497 -38.49 -25.60 11.31
CA GLY A 497 -39.82 -26.04 10.92
C GLY A 497 -39.85 -27.43 10.27
N GLY A 498 -40.94 -27.74 9.58
CA GLY A 498 -41.17 -29.07 9.01
C GLY A 498 -41.60 -30.14 10.05
N PRO A 499 -41.87 -31.38 9.59
CA PRO A 499 -42.66 -32.33 10.36
C PRO A 499 -41.98 -32.94 11.60
N THR A 500 -40.67 -33.26 11.57
CA THR A 500 -40.02 -34.01 12.67
C THR A 500 -38.48 -33.90 12.72
N SER A 501 -37.93 -32.82 13.30
CA SER A 501 -36.65 -32.83 14.06
C SER A 501 -36.17 -31.42 14.43
N CYS A 502 -36.52 -30.45 13.60
CA CYS A 502 -35.94 -29.11 13.63
C CYS A 502 -36.62 -28.18 14.65
N PRO A 503 -35.92 -27.17 15.18
CA PRO A 503 -36.54 -26.19 16.06
C PRO A 503 -37.65 -25.44 15.30
N ARG A 504 -38.64 -24.96 16.04
CA ARG A 504 -39.72 -24.18 15.45
C ARG A 504 -39.21 -22.81 14.98
N CYS A 505 -39.60 -22.45 13.77
CA CYS A 505 -39.32 -21.20 13.11
C CYS A 505 -39.85 -19.98 13.90
N ILE A 506 -39.00 -18.97 14.08
CA ILE A 506 -39.34 -17.69 14.71
C ILE A 506 -40.22 -16.83 13.78
N THR A 507 -40.85 -15.77 14.31
CA THR A 507 -41.69 -14.85 13.54
C THR A 507 -40.99 -14.35 12.26
N GLY A 508 -41.69 -14.38 11.13
CA GLY A 508 -41.18 -13.95 9.81
C GLY A 508 -40.36 -14.98 9.04
N ARG A 509 -40.15 -16.19 9.59
CA ARG A 509 -39.60 -17.35 8.88
C ARG A 509 -40.69 -18.09 8.09
N ARG A 510 -40.31 -18.85 7.06
CA ARG A 510 -41.23 -19.65 6.23
C ARG A 510 -41.80 -20.85 6.99
N CYS A 511 -43.00 -21.25 6.58
CA CYS A 511 -43.73 -22.39 7.12
C CYS A 511 -44.73 -22.92 6.08
N ASP A 512 -44.99 -24.22 6.13
CA ASP A 512 -46.07 -24.88 5.39
C ASP A 512 -47.27 -25.18 6.31
N ALA A 513 -47.05 -25.24 7.62
CA ALA A 513 -48.05 -25.50 8.64
C ALA A 513 -47.82 -24.67 9.92
N THR A 514 -48.88 -24.47 10.70
CA THR A 514 -48.81 -23.80 12.01
C THR A 514 -47.87 -24.49 13.00
N SER A 515 -47.66 -25.80 12.84
CA SER A 515 -46.74 -26.62 13.64
C SER A 515 -45.29 -26.17 13.55
N ASP A 516 -44.91 -25.56 12.43
CA ASP A 516 -43.54 -25.17 12.10
C ASP A 516 -43.12 -23.94 12.90
N CYS A 517 -44.10 -23.17 13.40
CA CYS A 517 -43.91 -21.85 13.95
C CYS A 517 -43.90 -21.83 15.48
N ALA A 518 -42.96 -21.08 16.06
CA ALA A 518 -42.90 -20.83 17.50
C ALA A 518 -44.10 -20.02 18.02
N THR A 519 -44.81 -19.33 17.10
CA THR A 519 -46.04 -18.57 17.33
C THR A 519 -47.32 -19.40 17.20
N ASP A 520 -47.24 -20.67 16.78
CA ASP A 520 -48.38 -21.52 16.37
C ASP A 520 -49.32 -20.88 15.30
N SER A 521 -48.85 -19.84 14.61
CA SER A 521 -49.52 -19.17 13.47
C SER A 521 -48.60 -19.26 12.27
N CYS A 522 -49.12 -19.82 11.17
CA CYS A 522 -48.49 -19.85 9.86
C CYS A 522 -49.48 -19.22 8.88
N ASP A 523 -49.30 -17.93 8.61
CA ASP A 523 -50.24 -17.11 7.86
C ASP A 523 -49.55 -16.62 6.59
N MET A 524 -50.15 -16.93 5.43
CA MET A 524 -49.55 -16.68 4.10
C MET A 524 -48.16 -17.32 3.91
N GLY A 525 -47.90 -18.45 4.56
CA GLY A 525 -46.62 -19.17 4.48
C GLY A 525 -45.51 -18.60 5.36
N TYR A 526 -45.85 -17.73 6.33
CA TYR A 526 -44.91 -17.13 7.28
C TYR A 526 -45.37 -17.21 8.73
N CYS A 527 -44.42 -17.43 9.63
CA CYS A 527 -44.69 -17.57 11.05
C CYS A 527 -45.11 -16.25 11.71
N GLY A 528 -46.26 -16.26 12.38
CA GLY A 528 -46.75 -15.15 13.21
C GLY A 528 -47.46 -14.02 12.46
N GLY A 529 -47.89 -14.23 11.21
CA GLY A 529 -48.48 -13.18 10.38
C GLY A 529 -47.46 -12.39 9.56
N ALA A 530 -47.97 -11.59 8.62
CA ALA A 530 -47.14 -10.79 7.73
C ALA A 530 -46.11 -9.96 8.51
N ALA A 531 -44.84 -10.04 8.10
CA ALA A 531 -43.76 -9.28 8.72
C ALA A 531 -44.12 -7.79 8.78
N ALA A 532 -43.98 -7.19 9.97
CA ALA A 532 -44.26 -5.78 10.17
C ALA A 532 -43.49 -4.94 9.15
N CYS A 533 -44.19 -4.04 8.46
CA CYS A 533 -43.59 -3.20 7.44
C CYS A 533 -42.41 -2.43 8.03
N ASN A 534 -41.19 -2.67 7.53
CA ASN A 534 -40.03 -1.88 7.93
C ASN A 534 -40.21 -0.45 7.40
N SER A 535 -40.66 0.45 8.28
CA SER A 535 -40.85 1.88 8.00
C SER A 535 -39.57 2.70 8.20
N GLY A 536 -38.43 2.02 8.42
CA GLY A 536 -37.12 2.63 8.61
C GLY A 536 -36.35 2.85 7.30
N PRO A 537 -35.21 3.55 7.36
CA PRO A 537 -34.29 3.68 6.24
C PRO A 537 -33.69 2.31 5.88
N ALA A 538 -33.74 1.92 4.61
CA ALA A 538 -33.19 0.63 4.17
C ALA A 538 -31.67 0.59 4.34
N ARG A 539 -31.17 -0.53 4.85
CA ARG A 539 -29.75 -0.89 4.96
C ARG A 539 -29.29 -1.53 3.66
N VAL A 540 -28.40 -0.84 2.96
CA VAL A 540 -27.80 -1.27 1.69
C VAL A 540 -26.35 -1.64 1.94
N LEU A 541 -26.00 -2.91 1.71
CA LEU A 541 -24.61 -3.34 1.62
C LEU A 541 -24.15 -3.13 0.17
N VAL A 542 -23.10 -2.35 -0.01
CA VAL A 542 -22.44 -2.10 -1.29
C VAL A 542 -21.13 -2.88 -1.31
N TYR A 543 -21.01 -3.85 -2.21
CA TYR A 543 -19.73 -4.51 -2.47
C TYR A 543 -18.84 -3.57 -3.29
N GLN A 544 -17.64 -3.25 -2.81
CA GLN A 544 -16.69 -2.41 -3.56
C GLN A 544 -15.25 -2.75 -3.16
N PRO A 545 -14.55 -3.63 -3.92
CA PRO A 545 -13.23 -4.14 -3.54
C PRO A 545 -12.18 -3.03 -3.32
N GLY A 546 -12.21 -1.97 -4.15
CA GLY A 546 -11.33 -0.81 -4.07
C GLY A 546 -11.69 0.31 -3.07
N GLY A 547 -12.65 0.08 -2.16
CA GLY A 547 -12.81 0.85 -0.91
C GLY A 547 -13.04 2.37 -0.97
N THR A 548 -13.47 2.97 -2.09
CA THR A 548 -13.49 4.44 -2.29
C THR A 548 -14.87 5.03 -2.63
N THR A 549 -15.47 5.73 -1.65
CA THR A 549 -16.60 6.69 -1.74
C THR A 549 -17.59 6.53 -2.92
N GLY A 550 -18.67 5.76 -2.72
CA GLY A 550 -19.74 5.55 -3.72
C GLY A 550 -21.18 5.84 -3.26
N THR A 551 -21.40 6.50 -2.11
CA THR A 551 -22.74 6.60 -1.49
C THR A 551 -23.61 7.75 -2.00
N ALA A 552 -23.08 8.66 -2.83
CA ALA A 552 -23.71 9.92 -3.21
C ALA A 552 -24.91 9.80 -4.18
N TRP A 553 -25.20 8.61 -4.70
CA TRP A 553 -26.25 8.40 -5.71
C TRP A 553 -27.55 7.87 -5.13
N PHE A 554 -27.52 7.27 -3.94
CA PHE A 554 -28.73 6.71 -3.34
C PHE A 554 -29.61 7.79 -2.69
N PRO A 555 -30.94 7.58 -2.63
CA PRO A 555 -31.86 8.57 -2.07
C PRO A 555 -31.52 8.90 -0.60
N ALA A 556 -31.69 10.16 -0.22
CA ALA A 556 -31.42 10.61 1.14
C ALA A 556 -32.21 9.78 2.17
N GLY A 557 -31.54 9.42 3.28
CA GLY A 557 -32.11 8.47 4.25
C GLY A 557 -31.98 6.99 3.83
N THR A 558 -30.97 6.64 3.03
CA THR A 558 -30.55 5.24 2.81
C THR A 558 -29.33 4.96 3.68
N MET A 559 -29.38 3.95 4.56
CA MET A 559 -28.21 3.56 5.36
C MET A 559 -27.31 2.69 4.48
N THR A 560 -26.04 3.07 4.34
CA THR A 560 -25.13 2.46 3.37
C THR A 560 -23.87 1.96 4.07
N THR A 561 -23.46 0.73 3.73
CA THR A 561 -22.18 0.16 4.17
C THR A 561 -21.40 -0.22 2.92
N ILE A 562 -20.18 0.30 2.78
CA ILE A 562 -19.26 -0.13 1.71
C ILE A 562 -18.39 -1.25 2.26
N ALA A 563 -18.41 -2.41 1.63
CA ALA A 563 -17.57 -3.56 1.97
C ALA A 563 -16.45 -3.75 0.94
N SER A 564 -15.20 -3.68 1.41
CA SER A 564 -14.02 -4.15 0.66
C SER A 564 -14.01 -5.68 0.54
N ASP A 565 -13.10 -6.26 -0.25
CA ASP A 565 -12.91 -7.72 -0.32
C ASP A 565 -12.73 -8.36 1.07
N ALA A 566 -11.88 -7.76 1.91
CA ALA A 566 -11.59 -8.27 3.25
C ALA A 566 -12.82 -8.19 4.18
N MET A 567 -13.62 -7.13 4.07
CA MET A 567 -14.89 -7.03 4.80
C MET A 567 -15.88 -8.08 4.27
N TRP A 568 -16.07 -8.17 2.96
CA TRP A 568 -17.03 -9.08 2.36
C TRP A 568 -16.74 -10.55 2.70
N ARG A 569 -15.45 -10.95 2.71
CA ARG A 569 -15.02 -12.31 3.12
C ARG A 569 -15.11 -12.58 4.63
N SER A 570 -15.21 -11.55 5.47
CA SER A 570 -15.37 -11.72 6.94
C SER A 570 -16.82 -11.68 7.41
N LEU A 571 -17.77 -11.27 6.57
CA LEU A 571 -19.20 -11.35 6.88
C LEU A 571 -19.70 -12.80 6.84
N SER A 572 -20.34 -13.23 7.92
CA SER A 572 -21.05 -14.52 7.95
C SER A 572 -22.41 -14.43 7.24
N THR A 573 -23.03 -15.58 6.98
CA THR A 573 -24.43 -15.68 6.55
C THR A 573 -25.38 -14.93 7.49
N ALA A 574 -25.10 -14.88 8.80
CA ALA A 574 -25.91 -14.10 9.73
C ALA A 574 -25.73 -12.58 9.55
N ASP A 575 -24.52 -12.12 9.19
CA ASP A 575 -24.21 -10.70 8.98
C ASP A 575 -24.80 -10.18 7.66
N PHE A 576 -24.73 -10.98 6.59
CA PHE A 576 -25.44 -10.67 5.34
C PHE A 576 -26.96 -10.59 5.54
N GLY A 577 -27.51 -11.40 6.45
CA GLY A 577 -28.92 -11.35 6.85
C GLY A 577 -29.33 -10.05 7.56
N GLN A 578 -28.38 -9.17 7.92
CA GLN A 578 -28.67 -7.85 8.51
C GLN A 578 -28.94 -6.76 7.46
N TYR A 579 -28.84 -7.03 6.16
CA TYR A 579 -29.02 -6.03 5.11
C TYR A 579 -30.35 -6.19 4.35
N ASP A 580 -31.04 -5.07 4.10
CA ASP A 580 -32.35 -5.04 3.44
C ASP A 580 -32.23 -5.05 1.90
N ILE A 581 -31.06 -4.62 1.39
CA ILE A 581 -30.64 -4.65 0.00
C ILE A 581 -29.15 -5.01 -0.08
N ILE A 582 -28.78 -5.92 -0.97
CA ILE A 582 -27.39 -6.06 -1.44
C ILE A 582 -27.27 -5.39 -2.81
N PHE A 583 -26.28 -4.53 -2.95
CA PHE A 583 -25.90 -3.88 -4.20
C PHE A 583 -24.47 -4.30 -4.57
N ILE A 584 -24.36 -5.06 -5.66
CA ILE A 584 -23.09 -5.42 -6.29
C ILE A 584 -23.00 -4.54 -7.54
N PRO A 585 -22.08 -3.56 -7.61
CA PRO A 585 -21.86 -2.67 -8.76
C PRO A 585 -20.83 -3.22 -9.75
N GLY A 586 -20.78 -2.61 -10.95
CA GLY A 586 -19.69 -2.77 -11.90
C GLY A 586 -18.39 -2.12 -11.44
N GLY A 587 -17.29 -2.51 -12.08
CA GLY A 587 -15.96 -1.91 -11.88
C GLY A 587 -15.70 -0.76 -12.85
N ARG A 588 -14.76 0.13 -12.51
CA ARG A 588 -14.43 1.34 -13.29
C ARG A 588 -13.67 1.05 -14.60
N CYS A 589 -14.26 0.36 -15.57
CA CYS A 589 -13.67 0.01 -16.88
C CYS A 589 -12.24 -0.56 -16.85
N SER A 590 -11.82 -1.14 -15.72
CA SER A 590 -10.43 -1.54 -15.46
C SER A 590 -10.42 -2.82 -14.65
N GLY A 591 -9.45 -3.69 -14.95
CA GLY A 591 -9.44 -5.07 -14.47
C GLY A 591 -10.29 -6.02 -15.31
N THR A 592 -10.39 -7.27 -14.85
CA THR A 592 -11.25 -8.33 -15.37
C THR A 592 -12.52 -8.46 -14.53
N LEU A 593 -13.55 -9.13 -15.06
CA LEU A 593 -14.74 -9.53 -14.29
C LEU A 593 -14.38 -10.22 -12.99
N ASP A 594 -13.37 -11.09 -13.03
CA ASP A 594 -12.85 -11.83 -11.89
C ASP A 594 -12.26 -10.89 -10.82
N SER A 595 -11.45 -9.90 -11.22
CA SER A 595 -10.90 -8.90 -10.28
C SER A 595 -11.95 -7.96 -9.69
N VAL A 596 -13.11 -7.82 -10.33
CA VAL A 596 -14.20 -6.95 -9.87
C VAL A 596 -15.19 -7.73 -9.01
N MET A 597 -15.61 -8.93 -9.43
CA MET A 597 -16.71 -9.70 -8.85
C MET A 597 -16.30 -11.03 -8.21
N GLY A 598 -15.03 -11.46 -8.34
CA GLY A 598 -14.56 -12.78 -7.91
C GLY A 598 -14.87 -13.10 -6.45
N THR A 599 -14.63 -12.18 -5.50
CA THR A 599 -14.99 -12.39 -4.10
C THR A 599 -16.49 -12.55 -3.86
N ALA A 600 -17.33 -11.79 -4.59
CA ALA A 600 -18.79 -11.95 -4.51
C ALA A 600 -19.25 -13.29 -5.12
N VAL A 601 -18.57 -13.81 -6.13
CA VAL A 601 -18.81 -15.15 -6.68
C VAL A 601 -18.38 -16.24 -5.70
N ASP A 602 -17.14 -16.19 -5.19
CA ASP A 602 -16.58 -17.18 -4.25
C ASP A 602 -17.45 -17.37 -3.00
N THR A 603 -18.04 -16.28 -2.53
CA THR A 603 -18.85 -16.25 -1.31
C THR A 603 -20.35 -16.36 -1.58
N VAL A 604 -20.79 -16.63 -2.82
CA VAL A 604 -22.22 -16.71 -3.18
C VAL A 604 -22.97 -17.77 -2.39
N GLY A 605 -22.31 -18.85 -1.98
CA GLY A 605 -22.86 -19.86 -1.06
C GLY A 605 -23.07 -19.33 0.37
N THR A 606 -22.34 -18.29 0.79
CA THR A 606 -22.45 -17.67 2.13
C THR A 606 -23.51 -16.56 2.16
N TRP A 607 -23.46 -15.61 1.23
CA TRP A 607 -24.38 -14.46 1.21
C TRP A 607 -25.68 -14.73 0.44
N GLY A 608 -25.67 -15.61 -0.56
CA GLY A 608 -26.86 -15.92 -1.34
C GLY A 608 -28.02 -16.45 -0.48
N PRO A 609 -27.83 -17.49 0.35
CA PRO A 609 -28.87 -18.03 1.23
C PRO A 609 -29.26 -17.08 2.37
N ALA A 610 -28.33 -16.26 2.85
CA ALA A 610 -28.58 -15.25 3.88
C ALA A 610 -29.63 -14.21 3.48
N VAL A 611 -29.57 -13.79 2.21
CA VAL A 611 -30.25 -12.58 1.74
C VAL A 611 -31.64 -12.94 1.24
N ARG A 612 -32.58 -12.95 2.19
CA ARG A 612 -34.03 -13.11 1.98
C ARG A 612 -34.71 -11.87 1.40
N GLY A 613 -33.91 -10.92 0.93
CA GLY A 613 -34.30 -9.56 0.62
C GLY A 613 -34.19 -9.24 -0.86
N ARG A 614 -33.64 -8.06 -1.14
CA ARG A 614 -33.67 -7.46 -2.48
C ARG A 614 -32.27 -7.24 -3.00
N ILE A 615 -31.89 -8.04 -3.96
CA ILE A 615 -30.55 -8.03 -4.53
C ILE A 615 -30.60 -7.22 -5.82
N ALA A 616 -29.60 -6.36 -6.00
CA ALA A 616 -29.38 -5.63 -7.22
C ALA A 616 -27.94 -5.94 -7.66
N ILE A 617 -27.82 -6.76 -8.70
CA ILE A 617 -26.54 -7.02 -9.35
C ILE A 617 -26.49 -6.11 -10.57
N SER A 618 -25.77 -5.01 -10.42
CA SER A 618 -25.33 -4.14 -11.50
C SER A 618 -23.92 -4.55 -11.88
N SER A 619 -23.67 -4.78 -13.17
CA SER A 619 -22.30 -4.78 -13.69
C SER A 619 -22.03 -3.53 -14.54
N ASP A 620 -22.95 -2.57 -14.57
CA ASP A 620 -22.86 -1.37 -15.42
C ASP A 620 -21.82 -0.34 -14.94
N ASP A 621 -21.50 0.59 -15.84
CA ASP A 621 -20.63 1.75 -15.63
C ASP A 621 -21.43 3.07 -15.63
N ALA A 622 -22.67 3.05 -15.14
CA ALA A 622 -23.52 4.24 -15.07
C ALA A 622 -22.95 5.31 -14.11
N ASP A 623 -22.03 4.94 -13.21
CA ASP A 623 -21.24 5.87 -12.39
C ASP A 623 -20.28 6.73 -13.20
N LEU A 624 -19.56 6.13 -14.17
CA LEU A 624 -18.58 6.81 -15.01
C LEU A 624 -19.23 7.77 -16.00
N HIS A 625 -20.47 7.51 -16.39
CA HIS A 625 -21.23 8.40 -17.25
C HIS A 625 -21.74 9.67 -16.55
N GLY A 626 -21.74 9.73 -15.21
CA GLY A 626 -21.95 10.95 -14.40
C GLY A 626 -23.25 11.72 -14.63
N GLY A 627 -24.18 11.17 -15.41
CA GLY A 627 -25.36 11.88 -15.90
C GLY A 627 -26.51 11.87 -14.89
N THR A 628 -27.33 12.93 -14.92
CA THR A 628 -28.55 13.03 -14.09
C THR A 628 -29.50 11.84 -14.27
N GLN A 629 -29.56 11.25 -15.46
CA GLN A 629 -30.37 10.06 -15.75
C GLN A 629 -29.82 8.78 -15.10
N ALA A 630 -28.50 8.61 -14.99
CA ALA A 630 -27.88 7.46 -14.33
C ALA A 630 -28.13 7.49 -12.82
N MET A 631 -27.93 8.66 -12.20
CA MET A 631 -28.27 8.87 -10.79
C MET A 631 -29.77 8.65 -10.54
N GLN A 632 -30.63 9.16 -11.41
CA GLN A 632 -32.08 8.96 -11.32
C GLN A 632 -32.47 7.48 -11.46
N PHE A 633 -31.82 6.71 -12.32
CA PHE A 633 -32.05 5.26 -12.42
C PHE A 633 -31.71 4.56 -11.10
N TYR A 634 -30.55 4.83 -10.50
CA TYR A 634 -30.16 4.24 -9.22
C TYR A 634 -31.06 4.67 -8.06
N GLN A 635 -31.58 5.91 -8.09
CA GLN A 635 -32.59 6.38 -7.13
C GLN A 635 -33.91 5.64 -7.31
N ASN A 636 -34.46 5.60 -8.52
CA ASN A 636 -35.68 4.87 -8.85
C ASN A 636 -35.56 3.38 -8.51
N LEU A 637 -34.40 2.76 -8.74
CA LEU A 637 -34.10 1.38 -8.40
C LEU A 637 -34.20 1.15 -6.89
N ILE A 638 -33.42 1.90 -6.11
CA ILE A 638 -33.36 1.73 -4.66
C ILE A 638 -34.73 2.05 -4.02
N ASP A 639 -35.46 3.05 -4.51
CA ASP A 639 -36.81 3.35 -4.02
C ASP A 639 -37.87 2.33 -4.47
N TRP A 640 -37.76 1.75 -5.68
CA TRP A 640 -38.61 0.63 -6.11
C TRP A 640 -38.37 -0.62 -5.26
N LEU A 641 -37.11 -0.92 -4.96
CA LEU A 641 -36.74 -2.04 -4.08
C LEU A 641 -37.21 -1.80 -2.65
N LYS A 642 -36.98 -0.62 -2.06
CA LYS A 642 -37.37 -0.29 -0.66
C LYS A 642 -38.80 -0.69 -0.28
N VAL A 643 -39.75 -0.64 -1.21
CA VAL A 643 -41.16 -1.03 -1.00
C VAL A 643 -41.29 -2.41 -0.32
N PRO A 644 -41.84 -2.49 0.91
CA PRO A 644 -42.09 -3.77 1.58
C PRO A 644 -43.11 -4.64 0.83
N GLY A 645 -43.02 -5.97 1.00
CA GLY A 645 -43.99 -6.93 0.47
C GLY A 645 -43.78 -7.35 -1.00
N ARG A 646 -42.88 -6.71 -1.75
CA ARG A 646 -42.47 -7.27 -3.05
C ARG A 646 -41.69 -8.57 -2.86
N ASN A 647 -41.99 -9.57 -3.71
CA ASN A 647 -41.15 -10.74 -3.97
C ASN A 647 -40.90 -11.67 -2.78
N VAL A 648 -41.90 -11.85 -1.91
CA VAL A 648 -41.84 -12.80 -0.78
C VAL A 648 -41.96 -14.27 -1.21
N ASP A 649 -42.06 -14.57 -2.51
CA ASP A 649 -42.02 -15.92 -3.07
C ASP A 649 -40.60 -16.35 -3.46
N ALA A 650 -40.16 -17.47 -2.90
CA ALA A 650 -38.82 -18.08 -3.07
C ALA A 650 -37.62 -17.20 -2.64
N GLY A 651 -37.84 -16.03 -2.04
CA GLY A 651 -36.87 -15.37 -1.15
C GLY A 651 -35.76 -14.55 -1.79
N ARG A 652 -35.78 -14.28 -3.11
CA ARG A 652 -34.82 -13.38 -3.77
C ARG A 652 -35.51 -12.50 -4.81
N THR A 653 -35.52 -11.18 -4.59
CA THR A 653 -35.67 -10.23 -5.71
C THR A 653 -34.31 -10.06 -6.36
N SER A 654 -34.26 -10.10 -7.69
CA SER A 654 -33.12 -9.57 -8.45
C SER A 654 -33.59 -8.49 -9.39
N LEU A 655 -33.03 -7.27 -9.26
CA LEU A 655 -32.67 -6.54 -10.46
C LEU A 655 -31.43 -7.23 -11.02
N PHE A 656 -31.49 -7.62 -12.29
CA PHE A 656 -30.35 -8.17 -12.98
C PHE A 656 -30.07 -7.37 -14.25
N MET A 657 -28.89 -6.74 -14.28
CA MET A 657 -28.52 -5.74 -15.27
C MET A 657 -27.24 -6.13 -16.02
N ALA A 658 -27.32 -6.12 -17.34
CA ALA A 658 -26.26 -6.58 -18.21
C ALA A 658 -25.12 -5.55 -18.34
N TRP A 659 -23.98 -5.92 -17.76
CA TRP A 659 -22.63 -5.72 -18.28
C TRP A 659 -22.22 -4.29 -18.66
N GLY A 660 -21.35 -3.68 -17.86
CA GLY A 660 -20.61 -2.47 -18.19
C GLY A 660 -19.28 -2.73 -18.91
N CYS A 661 -18.52 -1.66 -19.07
CA CYS A 661 -17.31 -1.55 -19.89
C CYS A 661 -16.10 -2.48 -19.58
N THR A 662 -16.11 -3.33 -18.55
CA THR A 662 -15.02 -4.29 -18.21
C THR A 662 -14.84 -5.45 -19.22
N LEU A 663 -15.28 -5.25 -20.47
CA LEU A 663 -15.47 -6.28 -21.49
C LEU A 663 -14.32 -6.40 -22.49
N GLY A 664 -13.09 -6.48 -21.98
CA GLY A 664 -11.97 -7.02 -22.76
C GLY A 664 -12.06 -8.54 -22.99
N SER A 665 -12.79 -9.27 -22.11
CA SER A 665 -12.55 -10.70 -21.92
C SER A 665 -13.71 -11.55 -21.36
N TYR A 666 -14.98 -11.18 -21.54
CA TYR A 666 -16.07 -12.14 -21.28
C TYR A 666 -15.87 -13.39 -22.15
N THR A 667 -15.91 -14.56 -21.53
CA THR A 667 -16.11 -15.87 -22.16
C THR A 667 -17.30 -16.53 -21.46
N PRO A 668 -18.22 -17.22 -22.16
CA PRO A 668 -19.28 -17.99 -21.50
C PRO A 668 -18.66 -18.95 -20.48
N GLY A 669 -19.13 -18.91 -19.23
CA GLY A 669 -18.52 -19.63 -18.10
C GLY A 669 -17.35 -18.90 -17.40
N ALA A 670 -17.04 -17.65 -17.75
CA ALA A 670 -16.07 -16.84 -17.01
C ALA A 670 -16.55 -16.55 -15.58
N ARG A 671 -15.61 -16.58 -14.61
CA ARG A 671 -15.86 -16.17 -13.22
C ARG A 671 -16.29 -14.70 -13.18
N GLY A 672 -17.43 -14.43 -12.54
CA GLY A 672 -18.07 -13.11 -12.52
C GLY A 672 -19.14 -12.88 -13.61
N ALA A 673 -19.32 -13.83 -14.54
CA ALA A 673 -20.42 -13.78 -15.51
C ALA A 673 -21.78 -14.17 -14.87
N PRO A 674 -22.94 -13.83 -15.48
CA PRO A 674 -24.29 -14.13 -14.98
C PRO A 674 -24.52 -15.57 -14.50
N GLU A 675 -23.92 -16.52 -15.20
CA GLU A 675 -23.92 -17.95 -14.91
C GLU A 675 -23.39 -18.24 -13.49
N SER A 676 -22.46 -17.41 -12.99
CA SER A 676 -21.90 -17.49 -11.63
C SER A 676 -22.90 -17.16 -10.53
N PHE A 677 -24.04 -16.55 -10.87
CA PHE A 677 -25.06 -16.10 -9.92
C PHE A 677 -26.39 -16.86 -10.04
N GLU A 678 -26.48 -17.96 -10.81
CA GLU A 678 -27.73 -18.71 -11.00
C GLU A 678 -28.42 -19.15 -9.69
N SER A 679 -27.63 -19.46 -8.65
CA SER A 679 -28.16 -19.77 -7.31
C SER A 679 -28.95 -18.62 -6.67
N VAL A 680 -28.72 -17.38 -7.13
CA VAL A 680 -29.34 -16.12 -6.68
C VAL A 680 -30.45 -15.68 -7.63
N ILE A 681 -30.17 -15.66 -8.94
CA ILE A 681 -31.07 -15.05 -9.93
C ILE A 681 -32.02 -16.07 -10.58
N GLY A 682 -31.76 -17.36 -10.44
CA GLY A 682 -32.50 -18.46 -11.08
C GLY A 682 -31.63 -19.18 -12.12
N THR A 683 -31.94 -20.45 -12.39
CA THR A 683 -31.22 -21.32 -13.34
C THR A 683 -31.56 -21.00 -14.79
N GLY A 684 -30.61 -21.23 -15.71
CA GLY A 684 -30.77 -21.03 -17.14
C GLY A 684 -30.55 -19.57 -17.56
N VAL A 685 -29.52 -18.93 -17.01
CA VAL A 685 -29.10 -17.58 -17.44
C VAL A 685 -27.86 -17.70 -18.30
N THR A 686 -27.87 -17.06 -19.47
CA THR A 686 -26.68 -17.00 -20.32
C THR A 686 -26.43 -15.59 -20.84
N GLY A 687 -25.19 -15.11 -20.72
CA GLY A 687 -24.76 -13.79 -21.19
C GLY A 687 -24.37 -13.74 -22.67
N ASP A 688 -24.44 -12.55 -23.27
CA ASP A 688 -23.96 -12.24 -24.63
C ASP A 688 -22.88 -11.15 -24.60
N ARG A 689 -21.85 -11.29 -25.45
CA ARG A 689 -20.74 -10.35 -25.68
C ARG A 689 -21.12 -9.17 -26.58
N THR A 690 -22.30 -9.16 -27.20
CA THR A 690 -22.73 -8.09 -28.11
C THR A 690 -22.72 -6.73 -27.38
N SER A 691 -21.88 -5.80 -27.86
CA SER A 691 -21.83 -4.43 -27.33
C SER A 691 -23.08 -3.65 -27.73
N TYR A 692 -23.97 -3.42 -26.75
CA TYR A 692 -25.22 -2.70 -26.95
C TYR A 692 -25.13 -1.18 -26.71
N CYS A 693 -23.91 -0.64 -26.52
CA CYS A 693 -23.59 0.74 -26.13
C CYS A 693 -24.63 1.79 -26.58
N SER A 694 -24.82 1.96 -27.89
CA SER A 694 -25.81 2.89 -28.48
C SER A 694 -27.04 2.19 -29.09
N SER A 695 -27.13 0.87 -28.95
CA SER A 695 -28.06 -0.03 -29.62
C SER A 695 -29.06 -0.69 -28.65
N VAL A 696 -29.65 0.12 -27.77
CA VAL A 696 -30.72 -0.28 -26.84
C VAL A 696 -31.99 0.55 -27.00
N ARG A 697 -33.12 -0.04 -26.61
CA ARG A 697 -34.40 0.65 -26.46
C ARG A 697 -35.15 0.15 -25.22
N THR A 698 -36.14 0.92 -24.78
CA THR A 698 -37.15 0.41 -23.84
C THR A 698 -37.82 -0.82 -24.43
N ALA A 699 -37.88 -1.90 -23.67
CA ALA A 699 -38.60 -3.09 -24.06
C ALA A 699 -40.12 -2.88 -24.00
N THR A 700 -40.87 -3.72 -24.72
CA THR A 700 -42.35 -3.65 -24.72
C THR A 700 -42.89 -3.87 -23.31
N GLY A 701 -43.52 -2.83 -22.73
CA GLY A 701 -44.01 -2.83 -21.34
C GLY A 701 -42.99 -2.33 -20.30
N GLY A 702 -41.70 -2.23 -20.64
CA GLY A 702 -40.66 -1.75 -19.73
C GLY A 702 -40.82 -0.28 -19.31
N GLY A 703 -41.32 0.56 -20.22
CA GLY A 703 -41.47 2.01 -20.00
C GLY A 703 -42.51 2.42 -18.94
N THR A 704 -43.34 1.48 -18.48
CA THR A 704 -44.29 1.70 -17.38
C THR A 704 -43.77 1.20 -16.02
N HIS A 705 -42.58 0.62 -15.97
CA HIS A 705 -42.00 0.10 -14.73
C HIS A 705 -41.42 1.25 -13.88
N PRO A 706 -41.61 1.26 -12.53
CA PRO A 706 -41.18 2.37 -11.67
C PRO A 706 -39.69 2.75 -11.81
N VAL A 707 -38.81 1.76 -12.01
CA VAL A 707 -37.36 1.96 -12.22
C VAL A 707 -37.07 2.86 -13.44
N MET A 708 -37.92 2.82 -14.47
CA MET A 708 -37.74 3.56 -15.72
C MET A 708 -38.29 4.99 -15.69
N THR A 709 -38.84 5.44 -14.56
CA THR A 709 -39.54 6.74 -14.45
C THR A 709 -38.62 7.92 -14.73
N GLY A 710 -38.94 8.72 -15.75
CA GLY A 710 -38.20 9.92 -16.12
C GLY A 710 -36.97 9.69 -17.01
N LEU A 711 -36.66 8.43 -17.34
CA LEU A 711 -35.51 8.07 -18.18
C LEU A 711 -35.87 8.12 -19.67
N THR A 712 -34.93 8.57 -20.51
CA THR A 712 -35.10 8.76 -21.96
C THR A 712 -34.01 8.06 -22.76
N THR A 713 -34.36 7.48 -23.91
CA THR A 713 -33.43 6.78 -24.80
C THR A 713 -32.69 7.72 -25.76
N PRO A 714 -31.39 7.52 -26.04
CA PRO A 714 -30.51 6.49 -25.47
C PRO A 714 -30.10 6.85 -24.03
N TYR A 715 -30.23 5.89 -23.13
CA TYR A 715 -30.00 6.08 -21.69
C TYR A 715 -28.53 6.41 -21.42
N TRP A 716 -28.22 7.62 -20.93
CA TRP A 716 -26.88 8.11 -20.55
C TRP A 716 -25.65 7.77 -21.44
N GLY A 717 -25.86 7.46 -22.73
CA GLY A 717 -24.81 7.38 -23.74
C GLY A 717 -24.39 5.96 -24.12
N CYS A 718 -23.64 5.27 -23.25
CA CYS A 718 -23.07 3.93 -23.50
C CYS A 718 -23.32 2.94 -22.35
N PRO A 719 -24.56 2.82 -21.83
CA PRO A 719 -24.88 2.23 -20.53
C PRO A 719 -24.63 0.72 -20.42
N PHE A 720 -24.62 0.00 -21.54
CA PHE A 720 -24.65 -1.46 -21.57
C PHE A 720 -23.73 -1.99 -22.67
N HIS A 721 -22.79 -2.84 -22.28
CA HIS A 721 -21.75 -3.41 -23.12
C HIS A 721 -21.95 -4.92 -23.38
N GLY A 722 -22.97 -5.53 -22.79
CA GLY A 722 -23.39 -6.93 -23.03
C GLY A 722 -24.89 -7.11 -22.83
N GLY A 723 -25.38 -8.34 -22.98
CA GLY A 723 -26.81 -8.67 -22.85
C GLY A 723 -27.04 -10.10 -22.39
N PHE A 724 -28.28 -10.59 -22.55
CA PHE A 724 -28.67 -11.95 -22.20
C PHE A 724 -29.15 -12.72 -23.43
N THR A 725 -28.63 -13.94 -23.63
CA THR A 725 -29.19 -14.89 -24.60
C THR A 725 -30.39 -15.62 -23.98
N THR A 726 -30.35 -15.90 -22.68
CA THR A 726 -31.48 -16.46 -21.90
C THR A 726 -31.61 -15.78 -20.54
N ILE A 727 -32.86 -15.61 -20.08
CA ILE A 727 -33.21 -15.11 -18.75
C ILE A 727 -34.22 -16.07 -18.09
N PRO A 728 -34.29 -16.16 -16.75
CA PRO A 728 -35.16 -17.11 -16.08
C PRO A 728 -36.64 -16.76 -16.23
N THR A 729 -37.51 -17.76 -16.07
CA THR A 729 -38.96 -17.54 -16.05
C THR A 729 -39.36 -16.62 -14.89
N GLY A 730 -40.26 -15.67 -15.15
CA GLY A 730 -40.75 -14.70 -14.16
C GLY A 730 -40.02 -13.35 -14.16
N TYR A 731 -39.01 -13.19 -15.01
CA TYR A 731 -38.41 -11.88 -15.28
C TYR A 731 -39.16 -11.11 -16.36
N THR A 732 -39.25 -9.79 -16.18
CA THR A 732 -39.73 -8.82 -17.16
C THR A 732 -38.55 -8.03 -17.70
N THR A 733 -38.36 -8.05 -19.01
CA THR A 733 -37.35 -7.20 -19.69
C THR A 733 -37.81 -5.74 -19.68
N LEU A 734 -36.96 -4.84 -19.20
CA LEU A 734 -37.20 -3.39 -19.21
C LEU A 734 -36.49 -2.69 -20.38
N ILE A 735 -35.30 -3.17 -20.74
CA ILE A 735 -34.46 -2.65 -21.81
C ILE A 735 -33.97 -3.84 -22.65
N GLU A 736 -34.04 -3.71 -23.97
CA GLU A 736 -33.65 -4.72 -24.95
C GLU A 736 -32.75 -4.13 -26.05
N GLY A 737 -31.90 -4.98 -26.62
CA GLY A 737 -31.07 -4.63 -27.77
C GLY A 737 -31.90 -4.32 -29.02
N THR A 738 -31.40 -3.42 -29.86
CA THR A 738 -31.98 -3.10 -31.18
C THR A 738 -31.39 -3.94 -32.31
N ILE A 739 -30.26 -4.63 -32.06
CA ILE A 739 -29.65 -5.62 -32.95
C ILE A 739 -30.53 -6.89 -32.96
N SER A 740 -30.45 -7.69 -34.02
CA SER A 740 -31.20 -8.95 -34.16
C SER A 740 -30.27 -10.16 -33.94
N PRO A 741 -30.60 -11.12 -33.05
CA PRO A 741 -31.79 -11.19 -32.22
C PRO A 741 -31.81 -10.12 -31.11
N MET A 742 -33.01 -9.70 -30.72
CA MET A 742 -33.21 -8.67 -29.69
C MET A 742 -33.04 -9.28 -28.30
N SER A 743 -31.83 -9.20 -27.77
CA SER A 743 -31.46 -9.72 -26.46
C SER A 743 -31.97 -8.80 -25.32
N PRO A 744 -32.50 -9.35 -24.22
CA PRO A 744 -32.70 -8.61 -22.97
C PRO A 744 -31.37 -8.02 -22.46
N VAL A 745 -31.42 -6.79 -21.93
CA VAL A 745 -30.25 -6.08 -21.39
C VAL A 745 -30.52 -5.66 -19.93
N LEU A 746 -31.74 -5.25 -19.61
CA LEU A 746 -32.17 -5.03 -18.24
C LEU A 746 -33.38 -5.91 -17.94
N ALA A 747 -33.30 -6.73 -16.89
CA ALA A 747 -34.38 -7.62 -16.46
C ALA A 747 -34.69 -7.43 -14.96
N VAL A 748 -35.98 -7.39 -14.62
CA VAL A 748 -36.47 -7.34 -13.23
C VAL A 748 -37.37 -8.53 -12.95
N ARG A 749 -37.30 -9.07 -11.74
CA ARG A 749 -38.34 -9.94 -11.20
C ARG A 749 -39.28 -9.11 -10.32
N ASP A 750 -40.54 -9.00 -10.72
CA ASP A 750 -41.60 -8.35 -9.92
C ASP A 750 -42.74 -9.35 -9.66
N SER A 751 -43.05 -9.54 -8.39
CA SER A 751 -44.05 -10.46 -7.84
C SER A 751 -44.63 -9.76 -6.61
N PRO A 752 -45.60 -8.85 -6.79
CA PRO A 752 -46.13 -8.05 -5.70
C PRO A 752 -46.99 -8.91 -4.77
N MET A 753 -46.59 -9.08 -3.51
CA MET A 753 -47.54 -9.38 -2.44
C MET A 753 -47.99 -8.08 -1.77
N PRO A 754 -49.25 -7.99 -1.32
CA PRO A 754 -49.71 -6.84 -0.56
C PRO A 754 -49.14 -6.87 0.87
N CYS A 755 -48.25 -5.93 1.19
CA CYS A 755 -48.08 -5.51 2.58
C CYS A 755 -49.36 -4.83 3.05
N ILE A 756 -49.93 -5.31 4.17
CA ILE A 756 -51.02 -4.62 4.86
C ILE A 756 -50.37 -3.54 5.76
N PRO A 757 -50.87 -2.29 5.74
CA PRO A 757 -50.31 -1.18 6.52
C PRO A 757 -50.53 -1.34 8.04
#